data_AF-A0AA39MQJ5-F1
#
_entry.id   AF-A0AA39MQJ5-F1
#
_cell.length_a   1.000
_cell.length_b   1.000
_cell.length_c   1.000
_cell.angle_alpha   90.00
_cell.angle_beta   90.00
_cell.angle_gamma   90.00
#
_symmetry.space_group_name_H-M   'P 1'
#
loop_
_entity.id
_entity.type
_entity.pdbx_description
1 polymer ?
#
loop_
_entity_poly.entity_id
_entity_poly.type
_entity_poly.pdbx_seq_one_letter_code
_entity_poly.pdbx_strand_id
1 'polypeptide(L)'
;MTTMRRPLTPVTNSRLPTSPLIKSSVSSPSAPQQQPKTPLPLRAIPSTLAVKSSPSVPPASAAYEPLIKAVLRQRLLWRIFLGSIAFCWVQTVAWTIWCLGGIEELGIGGVAMVPVTPSTSMMAYVCWVAVALPIVVLRKRHLTGYHSTSKTPLKTLQNALAKQGTRSAFLVYLSSAIIATLLHVSMARMSKSNDPRLSVFVKSKKHPYYLNGRLVFLLTSQVIVACCSILRNIMMDRFVFRWPSSFNQTPKSAVTLGDFLRTLVIVALLASVSVPTSAAIFAIARLTLPMLYRLPLLHLVLRPFTAHFLRGSWTIFLPIQHFALLIRAWFLAFSTLATWEVAELLFDSFISQPILVSHMTADPSVTLVSGVASSDIILKYFAFAELNELSSDLSPSAGARRTALFGDQKYSPNLWSHLCRESLLVLGRDYQHFLRRGAPPTIPPPLAVATAAQPQPPPFLSTPVSVVKQLIYKQAKPSPISSVIDSLGADGSFAQAVEAGAEAAHIPDLFKSASTALPVPTEVTKSVEEAKDYFGNIRKSLGSAIHRYTPVAVQEAFGAWVNWWTRERISKVVEGSLSRRELDLLVIEVLSRLTCSSLTEDRYGVVQRDIPKILEAMLSFLSAIEDYQIELNALRPPPPEEEEGLSDKERMQREVLRIELAKASEALGYLGDGFKNGIARVVRTFGGKLNAFKFPPRTANKLQGFVDYNQ
;
A
#
# COMPACT_ATOMS: atom_id res chain seq x y z
N MET A 1 35.15 -51.27 -6.41
CA MET A 1 34.19 -51.40 -7.53
C MET A 1 34.26 -50.09 -8.33
N THR A 2 35.27 -49.79 -9.14
CA THR A 2 35.91 -50.51 -10.27
C THR A 2 34.97 -50.80 -11.44
N THR A 3 35.01 -49.92 -12.46
CA THR A 3 34.98 -50.13 -13.95
C THR A 3 34.59 -48.77 -14.58
N MET A 4 35.41 -47.96 -15.28
CA MET A 4 36.36 -48.10 -16.41
C MET A 4 35.75 -48.62 -17.73
N ARG A 5 35.57 -47.73 -18.74
CA ARG A 5 36.22 -47.72 -20.09
C ARG A 5 35.56 -46.75 -21.11
N ARG A 6 36.24 -45.62 -21.36
CA ARG A 6 36.88 -45.08 -22.61
C ARG A 6 36.30 -45.28 -24.06
N PRO A 7 36.76 -44.48 -25.07
CA PRO A 7 35.96 -43.73 -26.05
C PRO A 7 36.28 -44.10 -27.53
N LEU A 8 35.74 -43.37 -28.53
CA LEU A 8 36.26 -43.33 -29.92
C LEU A 8 35.81 -42.06 -30.70
N THR A 9 36.77 -41.41 -31.36
CA THR A 9 36.69 -40.52 -32.55
C THR A 9 37.65 -41.13 -33.61
N PRO A 10 37.96 -40.56 -34.81
CA PRO A 10 37.26 -39.67 -35.78
C PRO A 10 37.28 -40.26 -37.23
N VAL A 11 36.61 -39.64 -38.22
CA VAL A 11 36.92 -39.85 -39.68
C VAL A 11 36.69 -38.57 -40.51
N THR A 12 37.67 -38.31 -41.38
CA THR A 12 37.89 -37.27 -42.41
C THR A 12 37.30 -37.61 -43.79
N ASN A 13 36.97 -36.59 -44.60
CA ASN A 13 37.21 -36.44 -46.08
C ASN A 13 36.31 -35.32 -46.65
N SER A 14 36.82 -34.20 -47.21
CA SER A 14 37.56 -33.96 -48.47
C SER A 14 36.68 -33.95 -49.74
N ARG A 15 36.55 -32.76 -50.38
CA ARG A 15 36.78 -32.45 -51.82
C ARG A 15 35.94 -31.28 -52.37
N LEU A 16 36.67 -30.28 -52.91
CA LEU A 16 36.28 -29.35 -53.99
C LEU A 16 36.06 -30.13 -55.32
N PRO A 17 35.43 -29.53 -56.35
CA PRO A 17 36.26 -28.93 -57.41
C PRO A 17 35.65 -27.72 -58.18
N THR A 18 36.55 -26.78 -58.51
CA THR A 18 36.80 -26.06 -59.79
C THR A 18 35.68 -25.50 -60.71
N SER A 19 35.92 -24.25 -61.10
CA SER A 19 35.40 -23.47 -62.24
C SER A 19 35.57 -24.13 -63.63
N PRO A 20 35.00 -23.53 -64.69
CA PRO A 20 35.87 -22.92 -65.70
C PRO A 20 35.36 -21.57 -66.27
N LEU A 21 36.15 -21.07 -67.22
CA LEU A 21 36.42 -19.69 -67.62
C LEU A 21 36.20 -19.54 -69.14
N ILE A 22 35.56 -18.47 -69.64
CA ILE A 22 35.56 -18.03 -71.05
C ILE A 22 35.43 -16.48 -71.03
N LYS A 23 36.48 -15.68 -71.31
CA LYS A 23 36.87 -15.03 -72.61
C LYS A 23 35.68 -14.29 -73.29
N SER A 24 35.74 -13.05 -73.80
CA SER A 24 36.79 -12.36 -74.54
C SER A 24 36.49 -10.86 -74.70
N SER A 25 37.57 -10.09 -74.85
CA SER A 25 37.79 -8.74 -75.41
C SER A 25 36.84 -8.24 -76.52
N VAL A 26 36.69 -6.91 -76.65
CA VAL A 26 37.17 -6.08 -77.79
C VAL A 26 37.03 -4.58 -77.46
N SER A 27 38.06 -3.82 -77.84
CA SER A 27 38.29 -2.37 -77.77
C SER A 27 37.71 -1.58 -78.96
N SER A 28 37.21 -0.35 -78.69
CA SER A 28 37.33 0.96 -79.41
C SER A 28 37.24 1.03 -80.97
N PRO A 29 36.72 2.12 -81.62
CA PRO A 29 37.10 3.51 -81.35
C PRO A 29 36.09 4.66 -81.69
N SER A 30 36.57 5.89 -81.47
CA SER A 30 36.29 7.17 -82.18
C SER A 30 35.00 7.97 -81.89
N ALA A 31 35.22 9.19 -81.39
CA ALA A 31 34.28 10.30 -81.29
C ALA A 31 34.10 11.05 -82.63
N PRO A 32 33.08 11.92 -82.73
CA PRO A 32 33.39 13.34 -82.79
C PRO A 32 32.52 14.23 -81.89
N GLN A 33 33.07 15.40 -81.54
CA GLN A 33 32.48 16.46 -80.72
C GLN A 33 31.22 17.08 -81.34
N GLN A 34 30.24 17.49 -80.52
CA GLN A 34 29.85 18.92 -80.34
C GLN A 34 28.63 19.15 -79.40
N GLN A 35 28.80 20.18 -78.56
CA GLN A 35 27.84 21.09 -77.91
C GLN A 35 27.12 20.74 -76.57
N PRO A 36 27.01 21.73 -75.66
CA PRO A 36 26.67 21.52 -74.26
C PRO A 36 25.16 21.50 -74.03
N LYS A 37 24.64 20.42 -73.43
CA LYS A 37 23.28 20.37 -72.89
C LYS A 37 23.30 20.65 -71.38
N THR A 38 22.50 21.64 -71.01
CA THR A 38 22.09 22.04 -69.66
C THR A 38 21.85 20.85 -68.73
N PRO A 39 22.18 20.96 -67.42
CA PRO A 39 22.00 19.86 -66.49
C PRO A 39 20.50 19.68 -66.20
N LEU A 40 19.96 18.53 -66.63
CA LEU A 40 18.68 18.04 -66.14
C LEU A 40 18.81 17.75 -64.63
N PRO A 41 17.82 18.12 -63.80
CA PRO A 41 17.86 17.81 -62.38
C PRO A 41 17.85 16.28 -62.21
N LEU A 42 18.86 15.77 -61.50
CA LEU A 42 18.92 14.39 -61.02
C LEU A 42 17.62 14.07 -60.29
N ARG A 43 16.74 13.32 -60.94
CA ARG A 43 15.56 12.73 -60.31
C ARG A 43 16.05 11.74 -59.27
N ALA A 44 15.96 12.11 -58.01
CA ALA A 44 16.22 11.22 -56.90
C ALA A 44 15.40 9.93 -57.10
N ILE A 45 16.08 8.79 -57.16
CA ILE A 45 15.45 7.49 -57.07
C ILE A 45 14.73 7.49 -55.72
N PRO A 46 13.38 7.40 -55.65
CA PRO A 46 12.72 7.29 -54.37
C PRO A 46 13.13 5.94 -53.78
N SER A 47 14.04 5.95 -52.82
CA SER A 47 14.39 4.76 -52.06
C SER A 47 13.12 4.25 -51.38
N THR A 48 12.56 3.15 -51.87
CA THR A 48 11.51 2.39 -51.18
C THR A 48 12.07 1.60 -50.00
N LEU A 49 13.10 2.15 -49.32
CA LEU A 49 13.42 1.79 -47.95
C LEU A 49 12.30 2.39 -47.11
N ALA A 50 11.17 1.71 -47.08
CA ALA A 50 10.23 1.85 -45.98
C ALA A 50 11.05 1.60 -44.72
N VAL A 51 11.40 2.68 -44.01
CA VAL A 51 12.00 2.62 -42.69
C VAL A 51 10.96 1.93 -41.83
N LYS A 52 11.04 0.60 -41.74
CA LYS A 52 10.34 -0.15 -40.70
C LYS A 52 10.89 0.43 -39.40
N SER A 53 10.10 1.26 -38.76
CA SER A 53 10.41 1.75 -37.43
C SER A 53 10.67 0.53 -36.56
N SER A 54 11.85 0.48 -35.94
CA SER A 54 12.17 -0.61 -35.02
C SER A 54 11.04 -0.69 -33.98
N PRO A 55 10.56 -1.89 -33.65
CA PRO A 55 9.48 -2.04 -32.69
C PRO A 55 9.85 -1.39 -31.35
N SER A 56 8.87 -0.81 -30.67
CA SER A 56 9.02 -0.38 -29.28
C SER A 56 8.92 -1.58 -28.34
N VAL A 57 9.49 -1.45 -27.14
CA VAL A 57 9.32 -2.44 -26.07
C VAL A 57 7.81 -2.60 -25.79
N PRO A 58 7.28 -3.84 -25.71
CA PRO A 58 5.86 -4.05 -25.43
C PRO A 58 5.47 -3.51 -24.03
N PRO A 59 4.22 -3.10 -23.83
CA PRO A 59 3.76 -2.61 -22.53
C PRO A 59 3.75 -3.72 -21.46
N ALA A 60 4.03 -3.33 -20.22
CA ALA A 60 4.09 -4.25 -19.06
C ALA A 60 2.81 -5.08 -18.91
N SER A 61 1.66 -4.46 -19.16
CA SER A 61 0.33 -5.06 -19.06
C SER A 61 0.13 -6.26 -20.00
N ALA A 62 0.86 -6.31 -21.11
CA ALA A 62 0.81 -7.42 -22.07
C ALA A 62 1.90 -8.46 -21.82
N ALA A 63 3.14 -8.02 -21.56
CA ALA A 63 4.30 -8.93 -21.55
C ALA A 63 4.69 -9.46 -20.17
N TYR A 64 4.45 -8.70 -19.09
CA TYR A 64 5.00 -8.99 -17.76
C TYR A 64 3.92 -9.20 -16.68
N GLU A 65 2.98 -8.27 -16.56
CA GLU A 65 1.96 -8.31 -15.51
C GLU A 65 1.13 -9.61 -15.47
N PRO A 66 0.71 -10.20 -16.62
CA PRO A 66 -0.06 -11.44 -16.59
C PRO A 66 0.70 -12.60 -15.93
N LEU A 67 2.02 -12.68 -16.12
CA LEU A 67 2.88 -13.73 -15.57
C LEU A 67 2.96 -13.61 -14.04
N ILE A 68 3.21 -12.40 -13.54
CA ILE A 68 3.23 -12.15 -12.09
C ILE A 68 1.88 -12.41 -11.46
N LYS A 69 0.79 -11.95 -12.10
CA LYS A 69 -0.58 -12.20 -11.62
C LYS A 69 -0.91 -13.70 -11.56
N ALA A 70 -0.40 -14.51 -12.49
CA ALA A 70 -0.56 -15.96 -12.46
C ALA A 70 0.14 -16.61 -11.25
N VAL A 71 1.40 -16.24 -10.99
CA VAL A 71 2.15 -16.73 -9.81
C VAL A 71 1.49 -16.29 -8.50
N LEU A 72 1.07 -15.02 -8.40
CA LEU A 72 0.36 -14.50 -7.23
C LEU A 72 -0.97 -15.21 -7.00
N ARG A 73 -1.70 -15.54 -8.08
CA ARG A 73 -2.94 -16.33 -8.00
C ARG A 73 -2.64 -17.73 -7.46
N GLN A 74 -1.57 -18.38 -7.91
CA GLN A 74 -1.18 -19.70 -7.41
C GLN A 74 -0.85 -19.64 -5.91
N ARG A 75 -0.08 -18.64 -5.47
CA ARG A 75 0.24 -18.44 -4.04
C ARG A 75 -1.01 -18.18 -3.20
N LEU A 76 -1.95 -17.39 -3.71
CA LEU A 76 -3.22 -17.13 -3.06
C LEU A 76 -4.03 -18.41 -2.83
N LEU A 77 -4.19 -19.25 -3.86
CA LEU A 77 -4.98 -20.47 -3.79
C LEU A 77 -4.31 -21.54 -2.91
N TRP A 78 -3.03 -21.83 -3.16
CA TRP A 78 -2.37 -23.01 -2.60
C TRP A 78 -1.67 -22.76 -1.27
N ARG A 79 -1.25 -21.53 -0.98
CA ARG A 79 -0.52 -21.22 0.25
C ARG A 79 -1.38 -20.45 1.24
N ILE A 80 -2.05 -19.40 0.79
CA ILE A 80 -2.84 -18.53 1.67
C ILE A 80 -4.20 -19.15 2.00
N PHE A 81 -4.99 -19.53 1.00
CA PHE A 81 -6.30 -20.14 1.24
C PHE A 81 -6.17 -21.49 1.92
N LEU A 82 -5.34 -22.40 1.41
CA LEU A 82 -5.16 -23.71 2.04
C LEU A 82 -4.66 -23.61 3.49
N GLY A 83 -3.67 -22.73 3.76
CA GLY A 83 -3.16 -22.50 5.11
C GLY A 83 -4.21 -21.92 6.07
N SER A 84 -5.01 -20.96 5.60
CA SER A 84 -6.11 -20.39 6.42
C SER A 84 -7.27 -21.37 6.64
N ILE A 85 -7.58 -22.24 5.67
CA ILE A 85 -8.55 -23.34 5.83
C ILE A 85 -8.07 -24.29 6.92
N ALA A 86 -6.81 -24.73 6.84
CA ALA A 86 -6.22 -25.65 7.82
C ALA A 86 -6.26 -25.05 9.24
N PHE A 87 -5.92 -23.77 9.39
CA PHE A 87 -5.99 -23.08 10.68
C PHE A 87 -7.44 -23.00 11.22
N CYS A 88 -8.41 -22.63 10.39
CA CYS A 88 -9.82 -22.60 10.78
C CYS A 88 -10.33 -23.98 11.19
N TRP A 89 -9.89 -25.04 10.53
CA TRP A 89 -10.22 -26.42 10.87
C TRP A 89 -9.67 -26.80 12.25
N VAL A 90 -8.37 -26.61 12.51
CA VAL A 90 -7.76 -26.88 13.82
C VAL A 90 -8.46 -26.10 14.93
N GLN A 91 -8.75 -24.82 14.71
CA GLN A 91 -9.44 -23.98 15.68
C GLN A 91 -10.88 -24.46 15.95
N THR A 92 -11.60 -24.87 14.92
CA THR A 92 -12.99 -25.37 15.06
C THR A 92 -13.03 -26.72 15.76
N VAL A 93 -12.04 -27.59 15.50
CA VAL A 93 -11.85 -28.85 16.22
C VAL A 93 -11.66 -28.59 17.71
N ALA A 94 -10.76 -27.66 18.07
CA ALA A 94 -10.53 -27.30 19.46
C ALA A 94 -11.81 -26.76 20.15
N TRP A 95 -12.56 -25.89 19.47
CA TRP A 95 -13.86 -25.40 19.98
C TRP A 95 -14.90 -26.50 20.12
N THR A 96 -14.95 -27.45 19.19
CA THR A 96 -15.90 -28.57 19.24
C THR A 96 -15.58 -29.48 20.41
N ILE A 97 -14.30 -29.85 20.60
CA ILE A 97 -13.84 -30.65 21.74
C ILE A 97 -14.19 -29.96 23.05
N TRP A 98 -13.91 -28.64 23.17
CA TRP A 98 -14.27 -27.87 24.36
C TRP A 98 -15.78 -27.90 24.63
N CYS A 99 -16.60 -27.64 23.60
CA CYS A 99 -18.05 -27.57 23.77
C CYS A 99 -18.66 -28.92 24.15
N LEU A 100 -18.09 -30.03 23.69
CA LEU A 100 -18.53 -31.39 23.96
C LEU A 100 -17.93 -31.99 25.27
N GLY A 101 -17.40 -31.16 26.17
CA GLY A 101 -16.94 -31.59 27.50
C GLY A 101 -15.50 -32.13 27.55
N GLY A 102 -14.74 -32.01 26.47
CA GLY A 102 -13.33 -32.39 26.43
C GLY A 102 -13.09 -33.90 26.52
N ILE A 103 -11.90 -34.28 26.99
CA ILE A 103 -11.47 -35.69 27.06
C ILE A 103 -12.31 -36.47 28.08
N GLU A 104 -12.82 -35.82 29.13
CA GLU A 104 -13.61 -36.46 30.20
C GLU A 104 -14.94 -37.02 29.69
N GLU A 105 -15.64 -36.29 28.81
CA GLU A 105 -16.92 -36.74 28.26
C GLU A 105 -16.79 -37.54 26.96
N LEU A 106 -15.82 -37.20 26.11
CA LEU A 106 -15.66 -37.83 24.79
C LEU A 106 -14.76 -39.08 24.81
N GLY A 107 -13.87 -39.20 25.80
CA GLY A 107 -12.76 -40.14 25.77
C GLY A 107 -11.74 -39.84 24.65
N ILE A 108 -10.62 -40.57 24.65
CA ILE A 108 -9.53 -40.39 23.67
C ILE A 108 -10.03 -40.69 22.24
N GLY A 109 -10.81 -41.76 22.08
CA GLY A 109 -11.37 -42.15 20.78
C GLY A 109 -12.35 -41.12 20.22
N GLY A 110 -13.22 -40.55 21.07
CA GLY A 110 -14.14 -39.49 20.65
C GLY A 110 -13.40 -38.24 20.21
N VAL A 111 -12.39 -37.80 20.97
CA VAL A 111 -11.53 -36.67 20.61
C VAL A 111 -10.81 -36.89 19.29
N ALA A 112 -10.31 -38.09 19.02
CA ALA A 112 -9.66 -38.43 17.75
C ALA A 112 -10.63 -38.42 16.55
N MET A 113 -11.93 -38.64 16.79
CA MET A 113 -12.96 -38.65 15.74
C MET A 113 -13.56 -37.26 15.46
N VAL A 114 -13.52 -36.30 16.40
CA VAL A 114 -14.04 -34.92 16.20
C VAL A 114 -13.55 -34.28 14.88
N PRO A 115 -12.25 -34.34 14.51
CA PRO A 115 -11.73 -33.69 13.32
C PRO A 115 -12.34 -34.17 12.00
N VAL A 116 -12.81 -35.43 11.96
CA VAL A 116 -13.40 -36.04 10.77
C VAL A 116 -14.93 -36.01 10.77
N THR A 117 -15.56 -35.49 11.83
CA THR A 117 -17.03 -35.40 11.85
C THR A 117 -17.54 -34.41 10.79
N PRO A 118 -18.63 -34.75 10.07
CA PRO A 118 -19.21 -33.86 9.06
C PRO A 118 -19.65 -32.51 9.62
N SER A 119 -20.16 -32.47 10.85
CA SER A 119 -20.59 -31.24 11.52
C SER A 119 -19.41 -30.31 11.81
N THR A 120 -18.29 -30.82 12.32
CA THR A 120 -17.10 -30.01 12.58
C THR A 120 -16.47 -29.52 11.28
N SER A 121 -16.45 -30.36 10.24
CA SER A 121 -15.97 -29.97 8.91
C SER A 121 -16.83 -28.87 8.29
N MET A 122 -18.16 -28.98 8.39
CA MET A 122 -19.08 -27.95 7.93
C MET A 122 -18.89 -26.63 8.70
N MET A 123 -18.80 -26.69 10.03
CA MET A 123 -18.56 -25.49 10.85
C MET A 123 -17.21 -24.85 10.54
N ALA A 124 -16.17 -25.65 10.30
CA ALA A 124 -14.84 -25.16 9.91
C ALA A 124 -14.88 -24.45 8.55
N TYR A 125 -15.62 -25.02 7.58
CA TYR A 125 -15.82 -24.39 6.28
C TYR A 125 -16.56 -23.06 6.40
N VAL A 126 -17.67 -23.01 7.16
CA VAL A 126 -18.41 -21.76 7.38
C VAL A 126 -17.54 -20.73 8.12
N CYS A 127 -16.77 -21.16 9.12
CA CYS A 127 -15.80 -20.31 9.80
C CYS A 127 -14.78 -19.73 8.83
N TRP A 128 -14.21 -20.55 7.93
CA TRP A 128 -13.27 -20.06 6.93
C TRP A 128 -13.92 -19.05 5.95
N VAL A 129 -15.09 -19.39 5.38
CA VAL A 129 -15.81 -18.53 4.42
C VAL A 129 -16.22 -17.20 5.03
N ALA A 130 -16.67 -17.19 6.29
CA ALA A 130 -17.22 -16.00 6.94
C ALA A 130 -16.20 -15.22 7.79
N VAL A 131 -15.12 -15.85 8.23
CA VAL A 131 -14.15 -15.25 9.16
C VAL A 131 -12.80 -14.99 8.51
N ALA A 132 -12.19 -15.98 7.85
CA ALA A 132 -10.85 -15.82 7.27
C ALA A 132 -10.87 -15.23 5.86
N LEU A 133 -11.70 -15.79 4.97
CA LEU A 133 -11.74 -15.42 3.55
C LEU A 133 -12.03 -13.94 3.31
N PRO A 134 -12.99 -13.27 4.00
CA PRO A 134 -13.27 -11.87 3.77
C PRO A 134 -12.07 -10.98 4.08
N ILE A 135 -11.27 -11.34 5.08
CA ILE A 135 -10.06 -10.61 5.44
C ILE A 135 -9.02 -10.73 4.34
N VAL A 136 -8.77 -11.93 3.82
CA VAL A 136 -7.83 -12.11 2.69
C VAL A 136 -8.31 -11.34 1.44
N VAL A 137 -9.62 -11.32 1.18
CA VAL A 137 -10.20 -10.55 0.08
C VAL A 137 -10.03 -9.03 0.28
N LEU A 138 -10.26 -8.52 1.48
CA LEU A 138 -9.99 -7.12 1.82
C LEU A 138 -8.50 -6.77 1.62
N ARG A 139 -7.59 -7.63 2.10
CA ARG A 139 -6.15 -7.48 1.94
C ARG A 139 -5.80 -7.35 0.46
N LYS A 140 -6.31 -8.25 -0.38
CA LYS A 140 -6.08 -8.22 -1.83
C LYS A 140 -6.68 -6.97 -2.50
N ARG A 141 -7.91 -6.58 -2.15
CA ARG A 141 -8.62 -5.47 -2.79
C ARG A 141 -8.02 -4.10 -2.47
N HIS A 142 -7.53 -3.93 -1.24
CA HIS A 142 -7.03 -2.66 -0.74
C HIS A 142 -5.49 -2.61 -0.62
N LEU A 143 -4.79 -3.59 -1.19
CA LEU A 143 -3.33 -3.61 -1.19
C LEU A 143 -2.79 -2.38 -1.93
N THR A 144 -1.91 -1.63 -1.27
CA THR A 144 -1.24 -0.44 -1.83
C THR A 144 0.26 -0.55 -1.62
N GLY A 145 1.07 -0.01 -2.52
CA GLY A 145 2.51 0.14 -2.29
C GLY A 145 2.89 1.38 -1.47
N TYR A 146 1.97 2.31 -1.26
CA TYR A 146 2.29 3.58 -0.58
C TYR A 146 2.04 3.50 0.92
N HIS A 147 3.04 3.86 1.71
CA HIS A 147 2.90 4.09 3.16
C HIS A 147 2.01 5.29 3.47
N SER A 148 1.41 5.31 4.67
CA SER A 148 0.68 6.49 5.14
C SER A 148 1.65 7.64 5.42
N THR A 149 1.41 8.77 4.78
CA THR A 149 2.20 10.00 4.91
C THR A 149 1.71 10.90 6.05
N SER A 150 0.77 10.41 6.88
CA SER A 150 0.21 11.19 7.98
C SER A 150 1.24 11.43 9.09
N LYS A 151 1.38 12.71 9.44
CA LYS A 151 2.33 13.23 10.43
C LYS A 151 1.96 12.93 11.89
N THR A 152 0.68 12.68 12.17
CA THR A 152 0.15 12.43 13.52
C THR A 152 -0.77 11.21 13.54
N PRO A 153 -0.84 10.44 14.65
CA PRO A 153 -1.75 9.29 14.76
C PRO A 153 -3.22 9.65 14.54
N LEU A 154 -3.66 10.81 15.07
CA LEU A 154 -5.02 11.27 14.89
C LEU A 154 -5.33 11.56 13.41
N LYS A 155 -4.42 12.22 12.69
CA LYS A 155 -4.58 12.46 11.24
C LYS A 155 -4.54 11.15 10.46
N THR A 156 -3.72 10.17 10.86
CA THR A 156 -3.74 8.81 10.27
C THR A 156 -5.12 8.19 10.40
N LEU A 157 -5.72 8.25 11.60
CA LEU A 157 -7.06 7.71 11.84
C LEU A 157 -8.13 8.45 11.07
N GLN A 158 -8.12 9.79 11.08
CA GLN A 158 -9.08 10.62 10.34
C GLN A 158 -9.00 10.36 8.83
N ASN A 159 -7.80 10.39 8.26
CA ASN A 159 -7.57 10.13 6.84
C ASN A 159 -7.98 8.70 6.46
N ALA A 160 -7.76 7.72 7.35
CA ALA A 160 -8.20 6.35 7.12
C ALA A 160 -9.73 6.23 7.15
N LEU A 161 -10.41 6.82 8.15
CA LEU A 161 -11.87 6.75 8.29
C LEU A 161 -12.62 7.54 7.20
N ALA A 162 -11.97 8.52 6.58
CA ALA A 162 -12.48 9.21 5.40
C ALA A 162 -12.55 8.29 4.17
N LYS A 163 -11.67 7.27 4.05
CA LYS A 163 -11.64 6.35 2.91
C LYS A 163 -12.82 5.35 2.97
N GLN A 164 -13.55 5.22 1.87
CA GLN A 164 -14.63 4.23 1.70
C GLN A 164 -14.13 2.79 1.91
N GLY A 165 -12.90 2.49 1.49
CA GLY A 165 -12.27 1.18 1.70
C GLY A 165 -12.15 0.80 3.18
N THR A 166 -11.78 1.74 4.04
CA THR A 166 -11.67 1.52 5.49
C THR A 166 -13.04 1.30 6.13
N ARG A 167 -14.06 2.03 5.71
CA ARG A 167 -15.45 1.82 6.16
C ARG A 167 -15.95 0.43 5.77
N SER A 168 -15.68 0.02 4.53
CA SER A 168 -16.00 -1.32 4.04
C SER A 168 -15.25 -2.40 4.83
N ALA A 169 -13.96 -2.19 5.10
CA ALA A 169 -13.16 -3.09 5.92
C ALA A 169 -13.75 -3.22 7.33
N PHE A 170 -14.11 -2.11 7.99
CA PHE A 170 -14.74 -2.12 9.30
C PHE A 170 -16.04 -2.95 9.31
N LEU A 171 -16.92 -2.76 8.33
CA LEU A 171 -18.15 -3.55 8.20
C LEU A 171 -17.87 -5.05 8.02
N VAL A 172 -16.82 -5.40 7.29
CA VAL A 172 -16.39 -6.79 7.11
C VAL A 172 -15.82 -7.39 8.40
N TYR A 173 -14.94 -6.69 9.14
CA TYR A 173 -14.47 -7.18 10.46
C TYR A 173 -15.65 -7.32 11.44
N LEU A 174 -16.58 -6.36 11.44
CA LEU A 174 -17.76 -6.38 12.30
C LEU A 174 -18.68 -7.56 11.97
N SER A 175 -19.04 -7.75 10.70
CA SER A 175 -19.87 -8.88 10.26
C SER A 175 -19.18 -10.22 10.52
N SER A 176 -17.88 -10.31 10.25
CA SER A 176 -17.04 -11.46 10.55
C SER A 176 -17.07 -11.82 12.04
N ALA A 177 -16.91 -10.84 12.93
CA ALA A 177 -16.95 -11.05 14.38
C ALA A 177 -18.33 -11.47 14.88
N ILE A 178 -19.40 -10.90 14.32
CA ILE A 178 -20.78 -11.31 14.63
C ILE A 178 -21.02 -12.75 14.19
N ILE A 179 -20.60 -13.14 12.98
CA ILE A 179 -20.76 -14.51 12.49
C ILE A 179 -19.93 -15.49 13.33
N ALA A 180 -18.70 -15.13 13.71
CA ALA A 180 -17.89 -15.93 14.64
C ALA A 180 -18.62 -16.16 15.98
N THR A 181 -19.30 -15.14 16.49
CA THR A 181 -20.14 -15.24 17.70
C THR A 181 -21.32 -16.20 17.48
N LEU A 182 -22.02 -16.09 16.35
CA LEU A 182 -23.16 -16.94 16.01
C LEU A 182 -22.74 -18.40 15.85
N LEU A 183 -21.61 -18.66 15.19
CA LEU A 183 -21.02 -19.98 15.06
C LEU A 183 -20.70 -20.57 16.44
N HIS A 184 -20.04 -19.80 17.31
CA HIS A 184 -19.77 -20.22 18.67
C HIS A 184 -21.03 -20.55 19.47
N VAL A 185 -22.05 -19.70 19.37
CA VAL A 185 -23.35 -19.92 20.04
C VAL A 185 -24.04 -21.17 19.46
N SER A 186 -23.93 -21.43 18.16
CA SER A 186 -24.49 -22.63 17.54
C SER A 186 -23.79 -23.91 18.03
N MET A 187 -22.45 -23.92 18.07
CA MET A 187 -21.66 -25.03 18.61
C MET A 187 -22.00 -25.28 20.08
N ALA A 188 -22.15 -24.22 20.87
CA ALA A 188 -22.54 -24.33 22.27
C ALA A 188 -23.93 -24.93 22.48
N ARG A 189 -24.88 -24.66 21.58
CA ARG A 189 -26.25 -25.22 21.65
C ARG A 189 -26.34 -26.66 21.20
N MET A 190 -25.43 -27.10 20.33
CA MET A 190 -25.37 -28.50 19.91
C MET A 190 -24.90 -29.41 21.06
N SER A 191 -24.17 -28.87 22.03
CA SER A 191 -23.78 -29.60 23.23
C SER A 191 -24.89 -29.60 24.28
N LYS A 192 -25.28 -30.80 24.75
CA LYS A 192 -26.24 -30.96 25.84
C LYS A 192 -25.60 -30.87 27.23
N SER A 193 -24.29 -31.12 27.34
CA SER A 193 -23.63 -31.29 28.64
C SER A 193 -23.26 -29.97 29.31
N ASN A 194 -22.95 -28.93 28.53
CA ASN A 194 -22.46 -27.65 29.04
C ASN A 194 -23.18 -26.47 28.38
N ASP A 195 -24.49 -26.30 28.62
CA ASP A 195 -25.26 -25.17 28.06
C ASP A 195 -24.85 -23.84 28.75
N PRO A 196 -24.15 -22.92 28.05
CA PRO A 196 -23.76 -21.64 28.63
C PRO A 196 -24.96 -20.67 28.81
N ARG A 197 -26.18 -21.11 28.49
CA ARG A 197 -27.42 -20.32 28.50
C ARG A 197 -27.28 -19.08 27.63
N LEU A 198 -26.90 -19.27 26.36
CA LEU A 198 -26.71 -18.20 25.36
C LEU A 198 -27.92 -18.04 24.42
N SER A 199 -29.14 -18.24 24.91
CA SER A 199 -30.36 -17.94 24.14
C SER A 199 -30.49 -16.43 23.90
N VAL A 200 -31.18 -16.04 22.82
CA VAL A 200 -31.43 -14.61 22.51
C VAL A 200 -32.24 -13.95 23.62
N PHE A 201 -33.33 -14.62 24.00
CA PHE A 201 -34.17 -14.19 25.12
C PHE A 201 -33.95 -15.06 26.34
N VAL A 202 -34.10 -14.45 27.52
CA VAL A 202 -34.08 -15.17 28.80
C VAL A 202 -35.34 -16.01 28.90
N LYS A 203 -35.21 -17.31 29.17
CA LYS A 203 -36.35 -18.19 29.45
C LYS A 203 -36.94 -17.84 30.83
N SER A 204 -37.79 -16.82 30.88
CA SER A 204 -38.49 -16.39 32.10
C SER A 204 -40.00 -16.35 31.87
N LYS A 205 -40.76 -17.00 32.76
CA LYS A 205 -42.23 -17.03 32.71
C LYS A 205 -42.85 -15.64 32.85
N LYS A 206 -42.22 -14.75 33.62
CA LYS A 206 -42.75 -13.40 33.92
C LYS A 206 -42.51 -12.41 32.78
N HIS A 207 -41.44 -12.61 32.02
CA HIS A 207 -41.02 -11.66 31.00
C HIS A 207 -40.25 -12.38 29.87
N PRO A 208 -40.95 -12.90 28.84
CA PRO A 208 -40.37 -13.76 27.82
C PRO A 208 -39.50 -13.01 26.78
N TYR A 209 -39.66 -11.68 26.65
CA TYR A 209 -38.98 -10.89 25.62
C TYR A 209 -37.70 -10.20 26.07
N TYR A 210 -37.16 -10.51 27.25
CA TYR A 210 -35.92 -9.87 27.72
C TYR A 210 -34.68 -10.43 27.03
N LEU A 211 -33.82 -9.52 26.56
CA LEU A 211 -32.54 -9.88 25.98
C LEU A 211 -31.63 -10.51 27.04
N ASN A 212 -30.90 -11.54 26.63
CA ASN A 212 -29.96 -12.23 27.49
C ASN A 212 -28.64 -11.45 27.62
N GLY A 213 -28.34 -10.96 28.83
CA GLY A 213 -27.10 -10.23 29.12
C GLY A 213 -25.81 -10.97 28.79
N ARG A 214 -25.81 -12.32 28.85
CA ARG A 214 -24.65 -13.14 28.45
C ARG A 214 -24.34 -12.98 26.97
N LEU A 215 -25.36 -13.08 26.13
CA LEU A 215 -25.23 -12.97 24.68
C LEU A 215 -24.90 -11.53 24.28
N VAL A 216 -25.57 -10.55 24.88
CA VAL A 216 -25.30 -9.13 24.62
C VAL A 216 -23.85 -8.79 24.97
N PHE A 217 -23.34 -9.26 26.13
CA PHE A 217 -21.94 -9.06 26.50
C PHE A 217 -20.96 -9.68 25.49
N LEU A 218 -21.20 -10.93 25.04
CA LEU A 218 -20.35 -11.56 24.02
C LEU A 218 -20.36 -10.79 22.70
N LEU A 219 -21.53 -10.33 22.25
CA LEU A 219 -21.65 -9.51 21.05
C LEU A 219 -20.92 -8.17 21.21
N THR A 220 -21.13 -7.46 22.33
CA THR A 220 -20.40 -6.23 22.64
C THR A 220 -18.90 -6.48 22.63
N SER A 221 -18.43 -7.57 23.23
CA SER A 221 -17.01 -7.91 23.25
C SER A 221 -16.45 -8.11 21.84
N GLN A 222 -17.19 -8.77 20.95
CA GLN A 222 -16.78 -8.99 19.57
C GLN A 222 -16.81 -7.71 18.72
N VAL A 223 -17.73 -6.78 19.00
CA VAL A 223 -17.72 -5.43 18.42
C VAL A 223 -16.45 -4.67 18.83
N ILE A 224 -16.09 -4.71 20.12
CA ILE A 224 -14.86 -4.07 20.60
C ILE A 224 -13.62 -4.71 19.98
N VAL A 225 -13.58 -6.04 19.84
CA VAL A 225 -12.51 -6.75 19.13
C VAL A 225 -12.37 -6.27 17.68
N ALA A 226 -13.49 -6.10 16.95
CA ALA A 226 -13.46 -5.55 15.59
C ALA A 226 -12.95 -4.10 15.56
N CYS A 227 -13.38 -3.25 16.51
CA CYS A 227 -12.90 -1.87 16.66
C CYS A 227 -11.40 -1.80 16.96
N CYS A 228 -10.91 -2.63 17.89
CA CYS A 228 -9.49 -2.71 18.22
C CYS A 228 -8.67 -3.20 17.02
N SER A 229 -9.20 -4.16 16.25
CA SER A 229 -8.53 -4.72 15.08
C SER A 229 -8.43 -3.71 13.95
N ILE A 230 -9.50 -2.99 13.62
CA ILE A 230 -9.44 -1.94 12.60
C ILE A 230 -8.48 -0.82 13.01
N LEU A 231 -8.50 -0.42 14.29
CA LEU A 231 -7.60 0.61 14.80
C LEU A 231 -6.14 0.16 14.66
N ARG A 232 -5.83 -1.08 15.08
CA ARG A 232 -4.50 -1.66 14.91
C ARG A 232 -4.10 -1.72 13.44
N ASN A 233 -5.01 -2.13 12.56
CA ASN A 233 -4.73 -2.25 11.12
C ASN A 233 -4.48 -0.90 10.46
N ILE A 234 -5.14 0.16 10.92
CA ILE A 234 -4.86 1.54 10.48
C ILE A 234 -3.50 1.99 11.02
N MET A 235 -3.20 1.78 12.30
CA MET A 235 -1.94 2.21 12.91
C MET A 235 -0.71 1.47 12.38
N MET A 236 -0.87 0.21 11.99
CA MET A 236 0.18 -0.62 11.40
C MET A 236 0.26 -0.51 9.87
N ASP A 237 -0.54 0.36 9.25
CA ASP A 237 -0.64 0.48 7.79
C ASP A 237 -0.82 -0.89 7.13
N ARG A 238 -1.69 -1.72 7.70
CA ARG A 238 -1.74 -3.15 7.36
C ARG A 238 -1.94 -3.34 5.87
N PHE A 239 -2.81 -2.55 5.22
CA PHE A 239 -3.10 -2.53 3.78
C PHE A 239 -1.92 -2.19 2.85
N VAL A 240 -0.75 -1.85 3.40
CA VAL A 240 0.46 -1.60 2.61
C VAL A 240 1.19 -2.92 2.33
N PHE A 241 1.74 -3.04 1.13
CA PHE A 241 2.62 -4.14 0.75
C PHE A 241 3.88 -4.13 1.64
N ARG A 242 4.21 -5.29 2.21
CA ARG A 242 5.42 -5.40 3.03
C ARG A 242 6.64 -5.58 2.16
N TRP A 243 7.40 -4.51 2.05
CA TRP A 243 8.71 -4.53 1.40
C TRP A 243 9.70 -5.38 2.22
N PRO A 244 10.44 -6.31 1.59
CA PRO A 244 11.46 -7.09 2.29
C PRO A 244 12.64 -6.18 2.68
N SER A 245 13.09 -6.29 3.93
CA SER A 245 14.06 -5.37 4.54
C SER A 245 15.48 -5.45 3.95
N SER A 246 15.83 -6.54 3.27
CA SER A 246 17.13 -6.70 2.60
C SER A 246 17.00 -7.53 1.34
N PHE A 247 17.50 -7.00 0.22
CA PHE A 247 17.49 -7.66 -1.09
C PHE A 247 18.55 -8.76 -1.23
N ASN A 248 19.55 -8.78 -0.33
CA ASN A 248 20.64 -9.75 -0.34
C ASN A 248 20.47 -10.85 0.72
N GLN A 249 19.44 -10.79 1.58
CA GLN A 249 19.16 -11.86 2.52
C GLN A 249 18.46 -13.02 1.81
N THR A 250 18.90 -14.24 2.10
CA THR A 250 18.26 -15.47 1.62
C THR A 250 16.76 -15.41 1.92
N PRO A 251 15.89 -15.66 0.94
CA PRO A 251 14.45 -15.55 1.13
C PRO A 251 14.02 -16.48 2.26
N LYS A 252 13.39 -15.93 3.30
CA LYS A 252 12.66 -16.74 4.28
C LYS A 252 11.50 -17.41 3.53
N SER A 253 11.72 -18.65 3.10
CA SER A 253 10.82 -19.36 2.18
C SER A 253 9.51 -19.79 2.84
N ALA A 254 9.46 -19.81 4.18
CA ALA A 254 8.32 -20.27 4.96
C ALA A 254 8.03 -19.36 6.17
N VAL A 255 6.75 -19.31 6.54
CA VAL A 255 6.32 -18.82 7.86
C VAL A 255 6.97 -19.71 8.91
N THR A 256 7.80 -19.13 9.77
CA THR A 256 8.46 -19.90 10.83
C THR A 256 7.50 -20.15 11.99
N LEU A 257 7.75 -21.20 12.77
CA LEU A 257 7.02 -21.43 14.02
C LEU A 257 7.15 -20.21 14.96
N GLY A 258 8.30 -19.53 14.95
CA GLY A 258 8.53 -18.31 15.73
C GLY A 258 7.62 -17.15 15.31
N ASP A 259 7.42 -16.94 14.01
CA ASP A 259 6.50 -15.90 13.50
C ASP A 259 5.05 -16.19 13.90
N PHE A 260 4.67 -17.47 13.86
CA PHE A 260 3.36 -17.93 14.29
C PHE A 260 3.16 -17.73 15.80
N LEU A 261 4.11 -18.17 16.63
CA LEU A 261 4.07 -17.98 18.10
C LEU A 261 4.02 -16.50 18.48
N ARG A 262 4.85 -15.67 17.84
CA ARG A 262 4.83 -14.21 18.03
C ARG A 262 3.45 -13.63 17.70
N THR A 263 2.84 -14.09 16.63
CA THR A 263 1.50 -13.66 16.23
C THR A 263 0.47 -14.04 17.28
N LEU A 264 0.51 -15.27 17.79
CA LEU A 264 -0.39 -15.73 18.85
C LEU A 264 -0.20 -14.95 20.16
N VAL A 265 1.04 -14.59 20.53
CA VAL A 265 1.31 -13.75 21.71
C VAL A 265 0.69 -12.36 21.53
N ILE A 266 0.86 -11.73 20.37
CA ILE A 266 0.25 -10.42 20.08
C ILE A 266 -1.29 -10.51 20.14
N VAL A 267 -1.86 -11.58 19.59
CA VAL A 267 -3.31 -11.84 19.65
C VAL A 267 -3.78 -12.02 21.09
N ALA A 268 -3.07 -12.79 21.91
CA ALA A 268 -3.38 -12.99 23.32
C ALA A 268 -3.36 -11.67 24.10
N LEU A 269 -2.34 -10.83 23.88
CA LEU A 269 -2.26 -9.49 24.48
C LEU A 269 -3.43 -8.61 24.06
N LEU A 270 -3.77 -8.60 22.76
CA LEU A 270 -4.89 -7.82 22.26
C LEU A 270 -6.23 -8.31 22.81
N ALA A 271 -6.43 -9.63 22.92
CA ALA A 271 -7.59 -10.24 23.55
C ALA A 271 -7.69 -9.83 25.04
N SER A 272 -6.58 -9.91 25.77
CA SER A 272 -6.47 -9.54 27.18
C SER A 272 -6.74 -8.06 27.46
N VAL A 273 -6.48 -7.17 26.50
CA VAL A 273 -6.88 -5.76 26.60
C VAL A 273 -8.34 -5.57 26.19
N SER A 274 -8.79 -6.22 25.12
CA SER A 274 -10.14 -6.03 24.57
C SER A 274 -11.27 -6.45 25.51
N VAL A 275 -11.11 -7.54 26.27
CA VAL A 275 -12.17 -8.07 27.15
C VAL A 275 -12.45 -7.15 28.35
N PRO A 276 -11.45 -6.67 29.11
CA PRO A 276 -11.66 -5.65 30.13
C PRO A 276 -12.25 -4.36 29.58
N THR A 277 -11.79 -3.89 28.42
CA THR A 277 -12.37 -2.71 27.75
C THR A 277 -13.85 -2.96 27.41
N SER A 278 -14.19 -4.16 26.95
CA SER A 278 -15.57 -4.55 26.67
C SER A 278 -16.42 -4.55 27.94
N ALA A 279 -15.90 -5.05 29.06
CA ALA A 279 -16.58 -5.00 30.35
C ALA A 279 -16.80 -3.56 30.85
N ALA A 280 -15.80 -2.69 30.71
CA ALA A 280 -15.92 -1.28 31.05
C ALA A 280 -16.97 -0.56 30.19
N ILE A 281 -16.93 -0.75 28.87
CA ILE A 281 -17.92 -0.15 27.93
C ILE A 281 -19.32 -0.70 28.21
N PHE A 282 -19.45 -2.00 28.47
CA PHE A 282 -20.72 -2.62 28.83
C PHE A 282 -21.27 -2.05 30.15
N ALA A 283 -20.42 -1.83 31.15
CA ALA A 283 -20.81 -1.18 32.40
C ALA A 283 -21.26 0.27 32.18
N ILE A 284 -20.51 1.06 31.38
CA ILE A 284 -20.87 2.44 31.04
C ILE A 284 -22.21 2.49 30.29
N ALA A 285 -22.39 1.65 29.25
CA ALA A 285 -23.64 1.56 28.50
C ALA A 285 -24.83 1.23 29.40
N ARG A 286 -24.60 0.42 30.44
CA ARG A 286 -25.62 0.13 31.44
C ARG A 286 -25.90 1.30 32.38
N LEU A 287 -24.89 2.07 32.78
CA LEU A 287 -25.07 3.26 33.61
C LEU A 287 -25.79 4.39 32.87
N THR A 288 -25.68 4.46 31.53
CA THR A 288 -26.35 5.47 30.70
C THR A 288 -27.76 5.08 30.26
N LEU A 289 -28.13 3.79 30.31
CA LEU A 289 -29.48 3.30 29.99
C LEU A 289 -30.64 4.07 30.70
N PRO A 290 -30.56 4.41 32.00
CA PRO A 290 -31.60 5.18 32.67
C PRO A 290 -31.78 6.59 32.10
N MET A 291 -30.69 7.21 31.63
CA MET A 291 -30.72 8.51 30.95
C MET A 291 -31.42 8.37 29.60
N LEU A 292 -31.14 7.29 28.87
CA LEU A 292 -31.77 6.98 27.59
C LEU A 292 -33.28 6.75 27.70
N TYR A 293 -33.77 6.21 28.82
CA TYR A 293 -35.21 6.06 29.08
C TYR A 293 -35.95 7.37 29.33
N ARG A 294 -35.24 8.49 29.54
CA ARG A 294 -35.88 9.81 29.63
C ARG A 294 -36.28 10.36 28.26
N LEU A 295 -35.82 9.74 27.16
CA LEU A 295 -36.17 10.14 25.80
C LEU A 295 -37.53 9.53 25.38
N PRO A 296 -38.52 10.34 24.97
CA PRO A 296 -39.92 9.93 24.83
C PRO A 296 -40.17 8.87 23.74
N LEU A 297 -39.30 8.75 22.72
CA LEU A 297 -39.42 7.70 21.70
C LEU A 297 -38.59 6.46 22.04
N LEU A 298 -37.38 6.66 22.59
CA LEU A 298 -36.48 5.56 22.84
C LEU A 298 -36.93 4.71 24.04
N HIS A 299 -37.59 5.31 25.03
CA HIS A 299 -38.09 4.56 26.17
C HIS A 299 -39.12 3.49 25.76
N LEU A 300 -39.98 3.76 24.76
CA LEU A 300 -40.99 2.81 24.28
C LEU A 300 -40.34 1.60 23.61
N VAL A 301 -39.28 1.84 22.84
CA VAL A 301 -38.59 0.78 22.08
C VAL A 301 -37.65 -0.03 22.97
N LEU A 302 -36.89 0.62 23.85
CA LEU A 302 -35.78 -0.02 24.56
C LEU A 302 -36.25 -0.71 25.85
N ARG A 303 -37.15 -0.09 26.62
CA ARG A 303 -37.58 -0.55 27.94
C ARG A 303 -38.13 -1.98 27.96
N PRO A 304 -38.92 -2.46 26.98
CA PRO A 304 -39.40 -3.85 26.95
C PRO A 304 -38.27 -4.89 26.91
N PHE A 305 -37.10 -4.54 26.36
CA PHE A 305 -35.98 -5.46 26.17
C PHE A 305 -34.87 -5.29 27.22
N THR A 306 -34.64 -4.06 27.70
CA THR A 306 -33.47 -3.71 28.51
C THR A 306 -33.79 -3.29 29.95
N ALA A 307 -35.06 -3.14 30.35
CA ALA A 307 -35.41 -2.71 31.73
C ALA A 307 -34.85 -3.63 32.82
N HIS A 308 -34.78 -4.93 32.56
CA HIS A 308 -34.24 -5.91 33.50
C HIS A 308 -32.71 -5.84 33.62
N PHE A 309 -32.00 -5.32 32.60
CA PHE A 309 -30.54 -5.14 32.70
C PHE A 309 -30.18 -4.23 33.86
N LEU A 310 -30.99 -3.21 34.16
CA LEU A 310 -30.73 -2.26 35.25
C LEU A 310 -30.81 -2.89 36.65
N ARG A 311 -31.58 -3.97 36.84
CA ARG A 311 -31.85 -4.58 38.16
C ARG A 311 -30.90 -5.74 38.53
N GLY A 312 -30.01 -6.19 37.64
CA GLY A 312 -29.18 -7.39 37.85
C GLY A 312 -27.73 -7.12 38.31
N SER A 313 -26.97 -8.16 38.65
CA SER A 313 -25.56 -8.07 39.10
C SER A 313 -24.52 -7.80 38.00
N TRP A 314 -24.97 -7.55 36.78
CA TRP A 314 -24.19 -7.41 35.53
C TRP A 314 -23.24 -6.19 35.42
N THR A 315 -22.95 -5.43 36.47
CA THR A 315 -22.09 -4.22 36.42
C THR A 315 -20.86 -4.38 37.28
N ILE A 316 -21.01 -4.27 38.60
CA ILE A 316 -19.86 -4.20 39.53
C ILE A 316 -19.31 -5.61 39.81
N PHE A 317 -20.18 -6.63 39.82
CA PHE A 317 -19.82 -8.01 40.14
C PHE A 317 -19.65 -8.91 38.91
N LEU A 318 -19.68 -8.38 37.69
CA LEU A 318 -19.48 -9.16 36.46
C LEU A 318 -18.19 -10.01 36.50
N PRO A 319 -17.00 -9.47 36.89
CA PRO A 319 -15.79 -10.28 36.97
C PRO A 319 -15.83 -11.38 38.04
N ILE A 320 -16.60 -11.19 39.11
CA ILE A 320 -16.64 -12.11 40.26
C ILE A 320 -17.72 -13.19 40.04
N GLN A 321 -18.90 -12.82 39.54
CA GLN A 321 -20.05 -13.72 39.40
C GLN A 321 -20.17 -14.38 38.02
N HIS A 322 -19.49 -13.83 37.01
CA HIS A 322 -19.56 -14.32 35.63
C HIS A 322 -18.16 -14.59 35.04
N PHE A 323 -17.24 -15.10 35.86
CA PHE A 323 -15.87 -15.41 35.45
C PHE A 323 -15.79 -16.39 34.27
N ALA A 324 -16.63 -17.43 34.24
CA ALA A 324 -16.71 -18.37 33.11
C ALA A 324 -17.11 -17.68 31.78
N LEU A 325 -17.95 -16.62 31.85
CA LEU A 325 -18.32 -15.83 30.68
C LEU A 325 -17.14 -14.99 30.19
N LEU A 326 -16.34 -14.42 31.11
CA LEU A 326 -15.12 -13.68 30.76
C LEU A 326 -14.07 -14.57 30.09
N ILE A 327 -13.83 -15.77 30.63
CA ILE A 327 -12.94 -16.76 30.00
C ILE A 327 -13.44 -17.11 28.60
N ARG A 328 -14.75 -17.40 28.47
CA ARG A 328 -15.35 -17.73 27.18
C ARG A 328 -15.27 -16.58 26.18
N ALA A 329 -15.46 -15.34 26.64
CA ALA A 329 -15.29 -14.14 25.83
C ALA A 329 -13.84 -13.94 25.39
N TRP A 330 -12.88 -14.20 26.28
CA TRP A 330 -11.45 -14.13 25.98
C TRP A 330 -11.04 -15.16 24.93
N PHE A 331 -11.43 -16.43 25.08
CA PHE A 331 -11.11 -17.44 24.06
C PHE A 331 -11.80 -17.13 22.73
N LEU A 332 -13.04 -16.62 22.74
CA LEU A 332 -13.72 -16.19 21.52
C LEU A 332 -12.96 -15.04 20.85
N ALA A 333 -12.61 -13.99 21.60
CA ALA A 333 -11.81 -12.86 21.12
C ALA A 333 -10.47 -13.33 20.56
N PHE A 334 -9.73 -14.16 21.32
CA PHE A 334 -8.47 -14.76 20.91
C PHE A 334 -8.62 -15.52 19.59
N SER A 335 -9.63 -16.39 19.47
CA SER A 335 -9.82 -17.24 18.29
C SER A 335 -10.21 -16.43 17.04
N THR A 336 -11.09 -15.43 17.17
CA THR A 336 -11.44 -14.51 16.08
C THR A 336 -10.21 -13.72 15.62
N LEU A 337 -9.48 -13.11 16.57
CA LEU A 337 -8.27 -12.35 16.28
C LEU A 337 -7.17 -13.22 15.67
N ALA A 338 -6.99 -14.44 16.17
CA ALA A 338 -5.99 -15.39 15.65
C ALA A 338 -6.32 -15.76 14.21
N THR A 339 -7.59 -15.99 13.89
CA THR A 339 -8.03 -16.28 12.52
C THR A 339 -7.68 -15.14 11.57
N TRP A 340 -7.95 -13.90 11.98
CA TRP A 340 -7.61 -12.72 11.18
C TRP A 340 -6.10 -12.53 11.05
N GLU A 341 -5.35 -12.55 12.14
CA GLU A 341 -3.90 -12.31 12.11
C GLU A 341 -3.13 -13.42 11.40
N VAL A 342 -3.54 -14.69 11.52
CA VAL A 342 -2.92 -15.80 10.79
C VAL A 342 -3.20 -15.68 9.29
N ALA A 343 -4.44 -15.35 8.90
CA ALA A 343 -4.76 -15.12 7.49
C ALA A 343 -3.92 -13.96 6.90
N GLU A 344 -3.74 -12.89 7.67
CA GLU A 344 -2.91 -11.75 7.27
C GLU A 344 -1.40 -12.07 7.28
N LEU A 345 -0.92 -12.85 8.24
CA LEU A 345 0.47 -13.33 8.30
C LEU A 345 0.80 -14.16 7.05
N LEU A 346 -0.05 -15.14 6.72
CA LEU A 346 0.11 -15.96 5.52
C LEU A 346 0.13 -15.07 4.26
N PHE A 347 -0.77 -14.07 4.20
CA PHE A 347 -0.79 -13.13 3.08
C PHE A 347 0.52 -12.35 2.96
N ASP A 348 0.98 -11.72 4.04
CA ASP A 348 2.19 -10.90 4.04
C ASP A 348 3.44 -11.74 3.71
N SER A 349 3.54 -12.94 4.26
CA SER A 349 4.69 -13.82 4.07
C SER A 349 4.78 -14.42 2.67
N PHE A 350 3.66 -14.73 2.01
CA PHE A 350 3.68 -15.35 0.68
C PHE A 350 3.62 -14.35 -0.47
N ILE A 351 2.93 -13.22 -0.30
CA ILE A 351 2.84 -12.20 -1.36
C ILE A 351 4.19 -11.49 -1.56
N SER A 352 4.94 -11.23 -0.50
CA SER A 352 6.25 -10.55 -0.56
C SER A 352 7.41 -11.43 -1.07
N GLN A 353 7.21 -12.73 -1.27
CA GLN A 353 8.28 -13.63 -1.74
C GLN A 353 8.76 -13.23 -3.15
N PRO A 354 10.07 -13.34 -3.45
CA PRO A 354 10.59 -13.02 -4.77
C PRO A 354 9.88 -13.87 -5.85
N ILE A 355 9.63 -13.28 -7.01
CA ILE A 355 8.97 -13.92 -8.14
C ILE A 355 9.91 -13.82 -9.34
N LEU A 356 10.23 -14.95 -9.94
CA LEU A 356 11.03 -15.03 -11.17
C LEU A 356 10.13 -15.53 -12.28
N VAL A 357 9.90 -14.72 -13.32
CA VAL A 357 9.02 -15.07 -14.44
C VAL A 357 9.69 -14.92 -15.80
N SER A 358 10.84 -14.24 -15.88
CA SER A 358 11.49 -13.98 -17.16
C SER A 358 11.92 -15.25 -17.89
N HIS A 359 12.25 -16.31 -17.15
CA HIS A 359 12.64 -17.60 -17.71
C HIS A 359 11.46 -18.36 -18.37
N MET A 360 10.21 -17.95 -18.13
CA MET A 360 9.02 -18.59 -18.70
C MET A 360 8.68 -18.06 -20.10
N THR A 361 9.38 -17.04 -20.60
CA THR A 361 9.12 -16.43 -21.91
C THR A 361 10.25 -16.69 -22.91
N ALA A 362 9.92 -16.57 -24.20
CA ALA A 362 10.90 -16.72 -25.28
C ALA A 362 11.95 -15.59 -25.28
N ASP A 363 11.56 -14.38 -24.88
CA ASP A 363 12.43 -13.19 -24.81
C ASP A 363 12.54 -12.68 -23.35
N PRO A 364 13.34 -13.33 -22.47
CA PRO A 364 13.41 -13.02 -21.03
C PRO A 364 13.77 -11.56 -20.72
N SER A 365 14.75 -10.99 -21.44
CA SER A 365 15.23 -9.61 -21.21
C SER A 365 14.18 -8.57 -21.59
N VAL A 366 13.42 -8.81 -22.67
CA VAL A 366 12.34 -7.91 -23.11
C VAL A 366 11.20 -7.93 -22.09
N THR A 367 10.83 -9.12 -21.59
CA THR A 367 9.81 -9.28 -20.56
C THR A 367 10.16 -8.51 -19.27
N LEU A 368 11.42 -8.57 -18.83
CA LEU A 368 11.89 -7.83 -17.65
C LEU A 368 11.89 -6.32 -17.84
N VAL A 369 12.46 -5.84 -18.95
CA VAL A 369 12.54 -4.41 -19.24
C VAL A 369 11.14 -3.81 -19.44
N SER A 370 10.21 -4.59 -20.01
CA SER A 370 8.79 -4.22 -20.08
C SER A 370 8.19 -4.05 -18.68
N GLY A 371 8.47 -4.95 -17.74
CA GLY A 371 7.96 -4.90 -16.36
C GLY A 371 8.36 -3.63 -15.58
N VAL A 372 9.52 -3.05 -15.86
CA VAL A 372 9.99 -1.81 -15.23
C VAL A 372 9.08 -0.60 -15.54
N ALA A 373 8.39 -0.63 -16.68
CA ALA A 373 7.41 0.39 -17.08
C ALA A 373 5.99 0.15 -16.52
N SER A 374 5.79 -0.83 -15.63
CA SER A 374 4.50 -1.09 -14.98
C SER A 374 3.95 0.16 -14.27
N SER A 375 2.65 0.40 -14.37
CA SER A 375 1.97 1.46 -13.61
C SER A 375 1.78 1.10 -12.14
N ASP A 376 1.58 -0.19 -11.85
CA ASP A 376 1.52 -0.72 -10.49
C ASP A 376 2.93 -0.81 -9.90
N ILE A 377 3.14 -0.09 -8.79
CA ILE A 377 4.40 -0.04 -8.05
C ILE A 377 4.83 -1.42 -7.54
N ILE A 378 3.89 -2.29 -7.15
CA ILE A 378 4.21 -3.63 -6.63
C ILE A 378 4.72 -4.52 -7.76
N LEU A 379 4.09 -4.46 -8.93
CA LEU A 379 4.54 -5.23 -10.10
C LEU A 379 5.87 -4.69 -10.64
N LYS A 380 6.04 -3.35 -10.63
CA LYS A 380 7.32 -2.70 -10.95
C LYS A 380 8.43 -3.16 -10.00
N TYR A 381 8.14 -3.25 -8.71
CA TYR A 381 9.06 -3.77 -7.71
C TYR A 381 9.53 -5.20 -8.03
N PHE A 382 8.61 -6.12 -8.37
CA PHE A 382 9.01 -7.48 -8.75
C PHE A 382 9.92 -7.49 -9.98
N ALA A 383 9.69 -6.60 -10.95
CA ALA A 383 10.54 -6.51 -12.14
C ALA A 383 11.97 -6.07 -11.77
N PHE A 384 12.09 -5.05 -10.90
CA PHE A 384 13.40 -4.62 -10.39
C PHE A 384 14.06 -5.66 -9.48
N ALA A 385 13.29 -6.41 -8.70
CA ALA A 385 13.81 -7.49 -7.85
C ALA A 385 14.41 -8.63 -8.70
N GLU A 386 13.73 -9.06 -9.77
CA GLU A 386 14.25 -10.06 -10.69
C GLU A 386 15.45 -9.53 -11.51
N LEU A 387 15.44 -8.25 -11.91
CA LEU A 387 16.60 -7.59 -12.52
C LEU A 387 17.78 -7.50 -11.55
N ASN A 388 17.53 -7.28 -10.26
CA ASN A 388 18.57 -7.23 -9.26
C ASN A 388 19.28 -8.59 -9.17
N GLU A 389 18.51 -9.68 -9.16
CA GLU A 389 19.04 -11.06 -9.20
C GLU A 389 19.91 -11.28 -10.45
N LEU A 390 19.39 -10.95 -11.64
CA LEU A 390 20.13 -11.02 -12.90
C LEU A 390 21.41 -10.18 -12.88
N SER A 391 21.39 -9.02 -12.22
CA SER A 391 22.55 -8.13 -12.15
C SER A 391 23.60 -8.58 -11.13
N SER A 392 23.23 -9.33 -10.08
CA SER A 392 24.18 -9.97 -9.14
C SER A 392 24.76 -11.27 -9.64
N ASP A 393 24.03 -12.03 -10.46
CA ASP A 393 24.41 -13.38 -10.79
C ASP A 393 25.69 -13.39 -11.65
N LEU A 394 26.76 -13.99 -11.12
CA LEU A 394 28.05 -14.10 -11.79
C LEU A 394 28.13 -15.33 -12.73
N SER A 395 27.03 -16.07 -12.90
CA SER A 395 26.98 -17.21 -13.81
C SER A 395 27.22 -16.80 -15.28
N PRO A 396 27.89 -17.66 -16.09
CA PRO A 396 28.08 -17.39 -17.52
C PRO A 396 26.77 -17.16 -18.28
N SER A 397 25.69 -17.84 -17.86
CA SER A 397 24.34 -17.64 -18.41
C SER A 397 23.79 -16.25 -18.13
N ALA A 398 23.96 -15.73 -16.92
CA ALA A 398 23.54 -14.37 -16.58
C ALA A 398 24.39 -13.32 -17.30
N GLY A 399 25.70 -13.54 -17.40
CA GLY A 399 26.60 -12.70 -18.21
C GLY A 399 26.16 -12.63 -19.68
N ALA A 400 25.85 -13.77 -20.30
CA ALA A 400 25.33 -13.80 -21.67
C ALA A 400 24.01 -13.02 -21.83
N ARG A 401 23.09 -13.14 -20.85
CA ARG A 401 21.83 -12.37 -20.83
C ARG A 401 22.07 -10.86 -20.70
N ARG A 402 23.02 -10.43 -19.87
CA ARG A 402 23.39 -9.01 -19.74
C ARG A 402 24.06 -8.47 -21.00
N THR A 403 25.00 -9.21 -21.59
CA THR A 403 25.59 -8.87 -22.89
C THR A 403 24.52 -8.71 -23.97
N ALA A 404 23.54 -9.63 -24.03
CA ALA A 404 22.42 -9.51 -24.96
C ALA A 404 21.53 -8.29 -24.70
N LEU A 405 21.34 -7.91 -23.43
CA LEU A 405 20.61 -6.70 -23.05
C LEU A 405 21.35 -5.42 -23.45
N PHE A 406 22.68 -5.37 -23.30
CA PHE A 406 23.50 -4.21 -23.67
C PHE A 406 23.63 -4.07 -25.20
N GLY A 407 23.75 -5.20 -25.90
CA GLY A 407 23.91 -5.26 -27.35
C GLY A 407 22.60 -5.22 -28.15
N ASP A 408 21.46 -4.90 -27.52
CA ASP A 408 20.18 -4.86 -28.22
C ASP A 408 20.14 -3.77 -29.31
N GLN A 409 19.80 -4.19 -30.52
CA GLN A 409 19.55 -3.32 -31.67
C GLN A 409 18.14 -3.54 -32.25
N LYS A 410 17.36 -4.47 -31.69
CA LYS A 410 16.04 -4.85 -32.20
C LYS A 410 15.00 -3.78 -31.87
N TYR A 411 15.11 -3.13 -30.72
CA TYR A 411 14.14 -2.14 -30.26
C TYR A 411 14.67 -0.71 -30.38
N SER A 412 13.76 0.25 -30.58
CA SER A 412 14.06 1.70 -30.50
C SER A 412 13.03 2.40 -29.62
N PRO A 413 13.40 2.91 -28.43
CA PRO A 413 14.73 2.84 -27.82
C PRO A 413 15.15 1.39 -27.51
N ASN A 414 16.46 1.13 -27.49
CA ASN A 414 16.99 -0.19 -27.14
C ASN A 414 16.67 -0.54 -25.68
N LEU A 415 16.80 -1.83 -25.34
CA LEU A 415 16.46 -2.34 -24.01
C LEU A 415 17.18 -1.59 -22.87
N TRP A 416 18.49 -1.33 -23.01
CA TRP A 416 19.25 -0.58 -22.00
C TRP A 416 18.74 0.85 -21.83
N SER A 417 18.59 1.61 -22.91
CA SER A 417 18.15 2.99 -22.89
C SER A 417 16.73 3.11 -22.32
N HIS A 418 15.85 2.15 -22.61
CA HIS A 418 14.52 2.08 -22.00
C HIS A 418 14.62 1.83 -20.47
N LEU A 419 15.40 0.83 -20.05
CA LEU A 419 15.63 0.50 -18.64
C LEU A 419 16.22 1.68 -17.87
N CYS A 420 17.29 2.29 -18.40
CA CYS A 420 18.01 3.41 -17.80
C CYS A 420 17.08 4.63 -17.66
N ARG A 421 16.34 4.97 -18.73
CA ARG A 421 15.38 6.08 -18.70
C ARG A 421 14.30 5.87 -17.64
N GLU A 422 13.64 4.73 -17.61
CA GLU A 422 12.58 4.46 -16.63
C GLU A 422 13.11 4.46 -15.19
N SER A 423 14.31 3.92 -14.98
CA SER A 423 15.00 3.93 -13.68
C SER A 423 15.29 5.35 -13.20
N LEU A 424 15.86 6.20 -14.06
CA LEU A 424 16.15 7.60 -13.75
C LEU A 424 14.87 8.43 -13.57
N LEU A 425 13.78 8.12 -14.28
CA LEU A 425 12.48 8.76 -14.06
C LEU A 425 11.88 8.41 -12.70
N VAL A 426 12.05 7.17 -12.22
CA VAL A 426 11.64 6.78 -10.86
C VAL A 426 12.41 7.61 -9.84
N LEU A 427 13.75 7.54 -9.88
CA LEU A 427 14.62 8.29 -8.95
C LEU A 427 14.38 9.79 -9.01
N GLY A 428 14.19 10.37 -10.20
CA GLY A 428 13.94 11.79 -10.38
C GLY A 428 12.62 12.25 -9.77
N ARG A 429 11.55 11.45 -9.89
CA ARG A 429 10.26 11.76 -9.24
C ARG A 429 10.37 11.70 -7.71
N ASP A 430 11.06 10.70 -7.19
CA ASP A 430 11.27 10.53 -5.74
C ASP A 430 12.20 11.60 -5.17
N TYR A 431 13.24 11.99 -5.91
CA TYR A 431 14.08 13.13 -5.57
C TYR A 431 13.26 14.42 -5.44
N GLN A 432 12.39 14.73 -6.41
CA GLN A 432 11.54 15.93 -6.34
C GLN A 432 10.52 15.87 -5.19
N HIS A 433 9.95 14.69 -4.92
CA HIS A 433 9.07 14.48 -3.77
C HIS A 433 9.81 14.68 -2.43
N PHE A 434 11.05 14.20 -2.37
CA PHE A 434 11.93 14.34 -1.21
C PHE A 434 12.31 15.80 -0.94
N LEU A 435 12.69 16.56 -1.98
CA LEU A 435 12.99 17.99 -1.86
C LEU A 435 11.79 18.79 -1.32
N ARG A 436 10.57 18.41 -1.70
CA ARG A 436 9.32 19.00 -1.19
C ARG A 436 8.94 18.52 0.21
N ARG A 437 9.78 17.72 0.89
CA ARG A 437 9.50 17.13 2.21
C ARG A 437 8.15 16.40 2.26
N GLY A 438 7.77 15.75 1.15
CA GLY A 438 6.52 15.02 1.03
C GLY A 438 5.29 15.88 0.65
N ALA A 439 5.45 17.18 0.43
CA ALA A 439 4.36 18.03 -0.04
C ALA A 439 3.98 17.69 -1.50
N PRO A 440 2.67 17.76 -1.84
CA PRO A 440 2.22 17.54 -3.21
C PRO A 440 2.88 18.55 -4.17
N PRO A 441 3.03 18.21 -5.45
CA PRO A 441 3.54 19.14 -6.44
C PRO A 441 2.66 20.40 -6.44
N THR A 442 3.29 21.57 -6.23
CA THR A 442 2.64 22.86 -6.45
C THR A 442 2.24 22.90 -7.92
N ILE A 443 0.93 22.89 -8.19
CA ILE A 443 0.43 23.09 -9.55
C ILE A 443 0.88 24.50 -9.94
N PRO A 444 1.71 24.67 -10.99
CA PRO A 444 2.01 26.02 -11.46
C PRO A 444 0.70 26.71 -11.81
N PRO A 445 0.50 28.00 -11.47
CA PRO A 445 -0.68 28.73 -11.90
C PRO A 445 -0.82 28.53 -13.41
N PRO A 446 -2.03 28.30 -13.95
CA PRO A 446 -2.21 28.12 -15.37
C PRO A 446 -1.54 29.29 -16.06
N LEU A 447 -0.50 29.00 -16.85
CA LEU A 447 0.15 29.98 -17.70
C LEU A 447 -0.97 30.68 -18.44
N ALA A 448 -1.13 31.99 -18.19
CA ALA A 448 -2.07 32.81 -18.93
C ALA A 448 -1.81 32.51 -20.40
N VAL A 449 -2.82 31.96 -21.07
CA VAL A 449 -2.76 31.68 -22.50
C VAL A 449 -2.44 33.01 -23.15
N ALA A 450 -1.19 33.17 -23.59
CA ALA A 450 -0.85 34.23 -24.51
C ALA A 450 -1.77 34.02 -25.71
N THR A 451 -2.68 34.97 -25.92
CA THR A 451 -3.72 34.93 -26.95
C THR A 451 -3.06 34.64 -28.30
N ALA A 452 -3.13 33.39 -28.73
CA ALA A 452 -2.68 33.00 -30.06
C ALA A 452 -3.64 33.67 -31.06
N ALA A 453 -3.08 34.53 -31.90
CA ALA A 453 -3.79 35.16 -33.00
C ALA A 453 -4.47 34.09 -33.87
N GLN A 454 -5.75 34.31 -34.19
CA GLN A 454 -6.52 33.40 -35.03
C GLN A 454 -5.93 33.32 -36.46
N PRO A 455 -5.85 32.12 -37.08
CA PRO A 455 -5.55 31.97 -38.49
C PRO A 455 -6.74 32.38 -39.36
N GLN A 456 -6.52 33.26 -40.35
CA GLN A 456 -7.51 33.51 -41.41
C GLN A 456 -7.70 32.28 -42.31
N PRO A 457 -8.94 31.94 -42.71
CA PRO A 457 -9.20 30.89 -43.70
C PRO A 457 -9.17 31.44 -45.14
N PRO A 458 -8.68 30.67 -46.13
CA PRO A 458 -8.79 31.04 -47.55
C PRO A 458 -10.21 30.80 -48.10
N PRO A 459 -10.61 31.51 -49.18
CA PRO A 459 -11.99 31.55 -49.65
C PRO A 459 -12.25 30.49 -50.71
N PHE A 460 -13.29 29.66 -50.57
CA PHE A 460 -13.94 29.04 -51.73
C PHE A 460 -15.46 28.89 -51.57
N LEU A 461 -16.11 29.04 -52.72
CA LEU A 461 -17.51 29.33 -53.01
C LEU A 461 -18.46 28.12 -52.86
N SER A 462 -19.65 28.42 -52.31
CA SER A 462 -21.01 27.90 -52.60
C SER A 462 -21.23 26.45 -53.07
N THR A 463 -21.96 25.66 -52.28
CA THR A 463 -23.41 25.33 -52.46
C THR A 463 -23.90 24.33 -51.39
N PRO A 464 -25.22 24.30 -51.06
CA PRO A 464 -25.73 23.66 -49.85
C PRO A 464 -26.49 22.35 -50.12
N VAL A 465 -26.36 21.35 -49.24
CA VAL A 465 -27.44 20.39 -48.95
C VAL A 465 -27.43 20.04 -47.47
N SER A 466 -28.50 20.43 -46.79
CA SER A 466 -28.85 20.06 -45.43
C SER A 466 -29.44 18.65 -45.39
N VAL A 467 -28.97 17.80 -44.48
CA VAL A 467 -29.75 16.66 -44.00
C VAL A 467 -29.82 16.72 -42.48
N VAL A 468 -30.97 17.18 -42.05
CA VAL A 468 -31.52 17.11 -40.69
C VAL A 468 -31.59 15.64 -40.25
N LYS A 469 -31.02 15.32 -39.09
CA LYS A 469 -31.49 14.24 -38.22
C LYS A 469 -31.66 14.78 -36.82
N GLN A 470 -32.85 15.32 -36.56
CA GLN A 470 -33.34 15.59 -35.22
C GLN A 470 -33.55 14.25 -34.51
N LEU A 471 -32.92 14.08 -33.34
CA LEU A 471 -33.26 13.02 -32.39
C LEU A 471 -34.53 13.44 -31.64
N ILE A 472 -35.63 12.80 -32.00
CA ILE A 472 -36.92 12.85 -31.32
C ILE A 472 -36.82 11.99 -30.06
N TYR A 473 -36.33 12.55 -28.95
CA TYR A 473 -36.67 12.10 -27.60
C TYR A 473 -36.58 13.30 -26.64
N LYS A 474 -37.74 13.75 -26.15
CA LYS A 474 -37.86 14.68 -25.02
C LYS A 474 -37.26 14.00 -23.78
N GLN A 475 -36.13 14.50 -23.27
CA GLN A 475 -35.71 14.20 -21.91
C GLN A 475 -36.59 14.98 -20.92
N ALA A 476 -37.20 14.26 -20.00
CA ALA A 476 -38.01 14.81 -18.93
C ALA A 476 -37.14 15.63 -17.97
N LYS A 477 -37.62 16.82 -17.58
CA LYS A 477 -37.01 17.67 -16.55
C LYS A 477 -36.89 16.88 -15.23
N PRO A 478 -35.70 16.78 -14.61
CA PRO A 478 -35.60 16.22 -13.27
C PRO A 478 -36.27 17.15 -12.25
N SER A 479 -37.15 16.57 -11.44
CA SER A 479 -37.78 17.23 -10.29
C SER A 479 -36.74 17.61 -9.22
N PRO A 480 -36.94 18.69 -8.46
CA PRO A 480 -35.95 19.28 -7.52
C PRO A 480 -35.50 18.35 -6.37
N ILE A 481 -36.10 17.17 -6.23
CA ILE A 481 -35.73 16.18 -5.21
C ILE A 481 -34.60 15.25 -5.70
N SER A 482 -34.47 15.01 -7.01
CA SER A 482 -33.38 14.17 -7.54
C SER A 482 -32.04 14.91 -7.54
N SER A 483 -32.03 16.23 -7.74
CA SER A 483 -30.82 17.06 -7.62
C SER A 483 -30.27 17.12 -6.19
N VAL A 484 -31.13 16.99 -5.17
CA VAL A 484 -30.70 16.95 -3.76
C VAL A 484 -30.08 15.59 -3.43
N ILE A 485 -30.62 14.49 -3.96
CA ILE A 485 -30.07 13.14 -3.77
C ILE A 485 -28.74 12.98 -4.53
N ASP A 486 -28.64 13.53 -5.75
CA ASP A 486 -27.38 13.56 -6.50
C ASP A 486 -26.33 14.49 -5.87
N SER A 487 -26.74 15.55 -5.16
CA SER A 487 -25.83 16.42 -4.39
C SER A 487 -25.30 15.79 -3.10
N LEU A 488 -25.99 14.77 -2.57
CA LEU A 488 -25.52 13.96 -1.44
C LEU A 488 -24.53 12.86 -1.87
N GLY A 489 -24.49 12.55 -3.17
CA GLY A 489 -23.58 11.55 -3.77
C GLY A 489 -22.32 12.13 -4.41
N ALA A 490 -22.21 13.45 -4.55
CA ALA A 490 -21.05 14.11 -5.15
C ALA A 490 -20.04 14.57 -4.08
N ASP A 491 -19.00 13.76 -3.87
CA ASP A 491 -17.83 14.11 -3.07
C ASP A 491 -17.11 15.35 -3.65
N GLY A 492 -17.12 16.48 -2.93
CA GLY A 492 -16.28 17.63 -3.27
C GLY A 492 -16.64 19.01 -2.67
N SER A 493 -17.82 19.18 -2.06
CA SER A 493 -18.36 20.53 -1.80
C SER A 493 -17.81 21.30 -0.59
N PHE A 494 -16.95 20.71 0.26
CA PHE A 494 -16.37 21.47 1.39
C PHE A 494 -15.17 22.34 0.98
N ALA A 495 -14.37 21.90 -0.01
CA ALA A 495 -13.28 22.71 -0.55
C ALA A 495 -13.83 23.83 -1.45
N GLN A 496 -14.84 23.50 -2.27
CA GLN A 496 -15.43 24.43 -3.22
C GLN A 496 -16.28 25.52 -2.55
N ALA A 497 -16.91 25.25 -1.39
CA ALA A 497 -17.64 26.27 -0.63
C ALA A 497 -16.72 27.25 0.12
N VAL A 498 -15.50 26.83 0.49
CA VAL A 498 -14.50 27.70 1.10
C VAL A 498 -13.81 28.57 0.05
N GLU A 499 -13.61 28.03 -1.16
CA GLU A 499 -13.02 28.76 -2.30
C GLU A 499 -14.03 29.72 -2.96
N ALA A 500 -15.30 29.33 -3.12
CA ALA A 500 -16.36 30.23 -3.61
C ALA A 500 -16.73 31.34 -2.62
N GLY A 501 -16.52 31.14 -1.32
CA GLY A 501 -16.70 32.18 -0.29
C GLY A 501 -15.61 33.26 -0.32
N ALA A 502 -14.44 32.96 -0.91
CA ALA A 502 -13.34 33.90 -1.05
C ALA A 502 -13.38 34.70 -2.37
N GLU A 503 -14.09 34.20 -3.40
CA GLU A 503 -14.23 34.88 -4.70
C GLU A 503 -15.49 35.76 -4.83
N ALA A 504 -16.38 35.77 -3.84
CA ALA A 504 -17.62 36.57 -3.86
C ALA A 504 -17.43 38.07 -3.50
N ALA A 505 -16.19 38.58 -3.49
CA ALA A 505 -15.87 39.95 -3.10
C ALA A 505 -15.84 40.97 -4.27
N HIS A 506 -16.11 40.57 -5.53
CA HIS A 506 -16.20 41.52 -6.64
C HIS A 506 -17.32 41.17 -7.63
N ILE A 507 -18.51 41.73 -7.40
CA ILE A 507 -19.54 41.89 -8.43
C ILE A 507 -20.07 43.34 -8.34
N PRO A 508 -20.02 44.15 -9.43
CA PRO A 508 -20.52 45.52 -9.43
C PRO A 508 -22.03 45.63 -9.19
N ASP A 509 -22.46 46.72 -8.53
CA ASP A 509 -23.82 47.04 -8.04
C ASP A 509 -24.95 47.18 -9.10
N LEU A 510 -24.76 46.66 -10.32
CA LEU A 510 -25.67 46.85 -11.45
C LEU A 510 -26.71 45.73 -11.66
N PHE A 511 -26.79 44.73 -10.77
CA PHE A 511 -27.75 43.61 -10.87
C PHE A 511 -28.70 43.45 -9.67
N LYS A 512 -28.91 44.49 -8.86
CA LYS A 512 -29.81 44.46 -7.69
C LYS A 512 -31.24 44.95 -7.96
N SER A 513 -31.78 44.70 -9.15
CA SER A 513 -33.15 45.16 -9.47
C SER A 513 -33.95 44.05 -10.13
N ALA A 514 -35.08 43.71 -9.50
CA ALA A 514 -36.11 42.76 -9.94
C ALA A 514 -35.90 41.26 -9.61
N SER A 515 -36.11 40.92 -8.34
CA SER A 515 -37.00 39.78 -8.02
C SER A 515 -37.67 39.98 -6.67
N THR A 516 -38.99 40.01 -6.73
CA THR A 516 -39.98 40.26 -5.69
C THR A 516 -39.80 39.38 -4.46
N ALA A 517 -40.08 39.98 -3.30
CA ALA A 517 -40.02 39.39 -1.97
C ALA A 517 -40.82 38.09 -1.81
N LEU A 518 -40.15 37.05 -1.32
CA LEU A 518 -40.73 35.96 -0.53
C LEU A 518 -39.81 35.74 0.68
N PRO A 519 -40.34 35.59 1.91
CA PRO A 519 -39.52 35.38 3.10
C PRO A 519 -38.98 33.94 3.11
N VAL A 520 -37.68 33.79 2.89
CA VAL A 520 -36.94 32.55 3.19
C VAL A 520 -36.49 32.61 4.65
N PRO A 521 -36.75 31.58 5.48
CA PRO A 521 -36.58 31.66 6.92
C PRO A 521 -35.10 31.66 7.31
N THR A 522 -34.68 32.76 7.92
CA THR A 522 -33.39 32.97 8.62
C THR A 522 -33.22 32.09 9.87
N GLU A 523 -34.15 31.18 10.16
CA GLU A 523 -34.10 30.27 11.33
C GLU A 523 -33.19 29.04 11.11
N VAL A 524 -32.95 28.60 9.88
CA VAL A 524 -32.17 27.37 9.64
C VAL A 524 -30.66 27.59 9.80
N THR A 525 -30.13 28.77 9.45
CA THR A 525 -28.72 29.12 9.68
C THR A 525 -28.45 29.48 11.14
N LYS A 526 -29.37 30.19 11.81
CA LYS A 526 -29.29 30.43 13.26
C LYS A 526 -29.36 29.14 14.07
N SER A 527 -30.23 28.19 13.73
CA SER A 527 -30.33 26.92 14.46
C SER A 527 -29.07 26.05 14.36
N VAL A 528 -28.29 26.16 13.28
CA VAL A 528 -27.03 25.39 13.10
C VAL A 528 -25.85 26.07 13.81
N GLU A 529 -25.81 27.41 13.86
CA GLU A 529 -24.84 28.16 14.66
C GLU A 529 -25.14 28.06 16.15
N GLU A 530 -26.41 28.19 16.55
CA GLU A 530 -26.86 27.99 17.93
C GLU A 530 -26.66 26.54 18.38
N ALA A 531 -26.83 25.54 17.51
CA ALA A 531 -26.49 24.15 17.84
C ALA A 531 -24.98 23.95 18.05
N LYS A 532 -24.13 24.55 17.20
CA LYS A 532 -22.67 24.49 17.37
C LYS A 532 -22.22 25.20 18.66
N ASP A 533 -22.83 26.33 18.99
CA ASP A 533 -22.55 27.07 20.23
C ASP A 533 -23.11 26.36 21.46
N TYR A 534 -24.28 25.71 21.36
CA TYR A 534 -24.87 24.92 22.43
C TYR A 534 -24.04 23.67 22.73
N PHE A 535 -23.61 22.92 21.70
CA PHE A 535 -22.69 21.79 21.87
C PHE A 535 -21.29 22.24 22.32
N GLY A 536 -20.81 23.40 21.86
CA GLY A 536 -19.57 24.02 22.32
C GLY A 536 -19.61 24.41 23.80
N ASN A 537 -20.73 24.97 24.26
CA ASN A 537 -20.96 25.38 25.63
C ASN A 537 -21.21 24.19 26.56
N ILE A 538 -21.93 23.15 26.11
CA ILE A 538 -22.04 21.87 26.85
C ILE A 538 -20.67 21.21 26.97
N ARG A 539 -19.84 21.19 25.91
CA ARG A 539 -18.49 20.62 25.96
C ARG A 539 -17.59 21.38 26.94
N LYS A 540 -17.68 22.71 26.97
CA LYS A 540 -16.93 23.57 27.91
C LYS A 540 -17.46 23.41 29.35
N SER A 541 -18.76 23.28 29.55
CA SER A 541 -19.41 23.09 30.86
C SER A 541 -19.17 21.70 31.45
N LEU A 542 -19.28 20.64 30.64
CA LEU A 542 -18.90 19.27 31.05
C LEU A 542 -17.38 19.21 31.29
N GLY A 543 -16.59 19.85 30.43
CA GLY A 543 -15.14 19.93 30.58
C GLY A 543 -14.72 20.59 31.89
N SER A 544 -15.34 21.71 32.27
CA SER A 544 -15.05 22.42 33.51
C SER A 544 -15.55 21.71 34.77
N ALA A 545 -16.71 21.03 34.70
CA ALA A 545 -17.21 20.20 35.79
C ALA A 545 -16.34 18.96 36.01
N ILE A 546 -15.92 18.27 34.93
CA ILE A 546 -15.02 17.12 35.01
C ILE A 546 -13.64 17.55 35.54
N HIS A 547 -13.12 18.70 35.12
CA HIS A 547 -11.84 19.23 35.61
C HIS A 547 -11.81 19.53 37.12
N ARG A 548 -12.97 19.82 37.73
CA ARG A 548 -13.06 20.11 39.17
C ARG A 548 -13.04 18.87 40.06
N TYR A 549 -13.47 17.72 39.54
CA TYR A 549 -13.59 16.47 40.31
C TYR A 549 -12.60 15.37 39.90
N THR A 550 -11.82 15.59 38.85
CA THR A 550 -10.86 14.59 38.34
C THR A 550 -9.50 14.77 39.04
N PRO A 551 -8.92 13.71 39.65
CA PRO A 551 -7.58 13.79 40.27
C PRO A 551 -6.51 14.29 39.30
N VAL A 552 -5.54 15.06 39.81
CA VAL A 552 -4.45 15.66 38.99
C VAL A 552 -3.74 14.60 38.14
N ALA A 553 -3.45 13.43 38.69
CA ALA A 553 -2.80 12.33 37.97
C ALA A 553 -3.60 11.86 36.74
N VAL A 554 -4.93 11.87 36.81
CA VAL A 554 -5.80 11.48 35.67
C VAL A 554 -5.81 12.60 34.62
N GLN A 555 -5.77 13.86 35.03
CA GLN A 555 -5.66 15.00 34.11
C GLN A 555 -4.33 15.00 33.38
N GLU A 556 -3.22 14.72 34.09
CA GLU A 556 -1.90 14.58 33.48
C GLU A 556 -1.84 13.38 32.53
N ALA A 557 -2.37 12.22 32.92
CA ALA A 557 -2.44 11.05 32.05
C ALA A 557 -3.29 11.31 30.80
N PHE A 558 -4.43 12.00 30.93
CA PHE A 558 -5.27 12.39 29.81
C PHE A 558 -4.57 13.41 28.90
N GLY A 559 -3.89 14.41 29.47
CA GLY A 559 -3.09 15.37 28.72
C GLY A 559 -1.97 14.70 27.93
N ALA A 560 -1.23 13.77 28.56
CA ALA A 560 -0.21 12.96 27.90
C ALA A 560 -0.78 12.10 26.78
N TRP A 561 -1.96 11.49 27.00
CA TRP A 561 -2.66 10.71 25.99
C TRP A 561 -3.09 11.58 24.79
N VAL A 562 -3.71 12.73 25.03
CA VAL A 562 -4.09 13.68 23.97
C VAL A 562 -2.86 14.12 23.19
N ASN A 563 -1.78 14.51 23.88
CA ASN A 563 -0.53 14.91 23.26
C ASN A 563 0.05 13.79 22.39
N TRP A 564 0.03 12.54 22.84
CA TRP A 564 0.49 11.39 22.06
C TRP A 564 -0.28 11.24 20.72
N TRP A 565 -1.58 11.53 20.73
CA TRP A 565 -2.44 11.46 19.54
C TRP A 565 -2.26 12.64 18.58
N THR A 566 -1.99 13.83 19.08
CA THR A 566 -1.97 15.08 18.29
C THR A 566 -0.57 15.52 17.88
N ARG A 567 0.48 15.10 18.59
CA ARG A 567 1.86 15.52 18.32
C ARG A 567 2.35 15.04 16.96
N GLU A 568 3.00 15.95 16.23
CA GLU A 568 3.73 15.65 15.00
C GLU A 568 4.99 14.82 15.30
N ARG A 569 5.17 13.73 14.55
CA ARG A 569 6.32 12.84 14.70
C ARG A 569 7.31 13.13 13.59
N ILE A 570 8.51 13.57 13.95
CA ILE A 570 9.59 13.90 12.99
C ILE A 570 9.91 12.67 12.12
N SER A 571 9.96 11.48 12.74
CA SER A 571 10.14 10.21 12.02
C SER A 571 9.10 10.02 10.90
N LYS A 572 7.83 10.34 11.16
CA LYS A 572 6.75 10.22 10.15
C LYS A 572 6.82 11.26 9.05
N VAL A 573 7.32 12.47 9.35
CA VAL A 573 7.57 13.50 8.32
C VAL A 573 8.63 13.02 7.35
N VAL A 574 9.72 12.46 7.86
CA VAL A 574 10.83 11.91 7.07
C VAL A 574 10.41 10.68 6.28
N GLU A 575 9.69 9.75 6.90
CA GLU A 575 9.12 8.60 6.17
C GLU A 575 8.15 9.05 5.05
N GLY A 576 7.39 10.13 5.27
CA GLY A 576 6.49 10.71 4.28
C GLY A 576 7.20 11.33 3.07
N SER A 577 8.43 11.82 3.24
CA SER A 577 9.27 12.30 2.13
C SER A 577 9.95 11.16 1.35
N LEU A 578 10.00 9.95 1.93
CA LEU A 578 10.65 8.75 1.40
C LEU A 578 9.64 7.65 1.04
N SER A 579 8.59 8.01 0.31
CA SER A 579 7.44 7.11 0.08
C SER A 579 7.75 5.80 -0.65
N ARG A 580 8.84 5.74 -1.44
CA ARG A 580 9.22 4.60 -2.30
C ARG A 580 10.67 4.15 -2.12
N ARG A 581 11.24 4.36 -0.93
CA ARG A 581 12.67 4.11 -0.66
C ARG A 581 13.13 2.69 -0.99
N GLU A 582 12.29 1.67 -0.79
CA GLU A 582 12.66 0.28 -1.08
C GLU A 582 12.75 0.01 -2.58
N LEU A 583 11.92 0.68 -3.39
CA LEU A 583 12.04 0.64 -4.84
C LEU A 583 13.28 1.41 -5.30
N ASP A 584 13.52 2.60 -4.75
CA ASP A 584 14.69 3.43 -5.09
C ASP A 584 16.00 2.68 -4.86
N LEU A 585 16.11 1.98 -3.73
CA LEU A 585 17.26 1.11 -3.43
C LEU A 585 17.48 0.00 -4.44
N LEU A 586 16.40 -0.69 -4.86
CA LEU A 586 16.52 -1.71 -5.91
C LEU A 586 16.96 -1.12 -7.24
N VAL A 587 16.42 0.05 -7.61
CA VAL A 587 16.80 0.75 -8.83
C VAL A 587 18.29 1.10 -8.81
N ILE A 588 18.78 1.62 -7.68
CA ILE A 588 20.20 1.94 -7.46
C ILE A 588 21.08 0.69 -7.57
N GLU A 589 20.68 -0.42 -6.95
CA GLU A 589 21.44 -1.66 -6.97
C GLU A 589 21.51 -2.23 -8.39
N VAL A 590 20.39 -2.25 -9.12
CA VAL A 590 20.32 -2.70 -10.52
C VAL A 590 21.18 -1.82 -11.42
N LEU A 591 21.00 -0.49 -11.36
CA LEU A 591 21.75 0.44 -12.20
C LEU A 591 23.26 0.34 -11.94
N SER A 592 23.68 0.33 -10.67
CA SER A 592 25.10 0.24 -10.32
C SER A 592 25.71 -1.09 -10.74
N ARG A 593 25.05 -2.25 -10.50
CA ARG A 593 25.54 -3.58 -10.92
C ARG A 593 25.64 -3.73 -12.43
N LEU A 594 24.61 -3.34 -13.17
CA LEU A 594 24.62 -3.43 -14.63
C LEU A 594 25.68 -2.48 -15.23
N THR A 595 25.81 -1.27 -14.68
CA THR A 595 26.86 -0.33 -15.07
C THR A 595 28.25 -0.93 -14.84
N CYS A 596 28.51 -1.56 -13.70
CA CYS A 596 29.80 -2.20 -13.43
C CYS A 596 30.06 -3.39 -14.36
N SER A 597 29.04 -4.24 -14.59
CA SER A 597 29.15 -5.40 -15.48
C SER A 597 29.45 -4.98 -16.93
N SER A 598 28.94 -3.82 -17.35
CA SER A 598 29.17 -3.28 -18.70
C SER A 598 30.65 -3.04 -19.04
N LEU A 599 31.53 -2.91 -18.03
CA LEU A 599 32.95 -2.72 -18.29
C LEU A 599 33.56 -3.88 -19.12
N THR A 600 33.05 -5.10 -18.90
CA THR A 600 33.54 -6.31 -19.60
C THR A 600 32.52 -6.84 -20.60
N GLU A 601 31.23 -6.64 -20.35
CA GLU A 601 30.14 -7.27 -21.11
C GLU A 601 29.54 -6.39 -22.21
N ASP A 602 29.75 -5.06 -22.17
CA ASP A 602 29.21 -4.13 -23.16
C ASP A 602 30.25 -3.80 -24.25
N ARG A 603 30.15 -4.51 -25.37
CA ARG A 603 31.07 -4.37 -26.51
C ARG A 603 30.95 -3.03 -27.23
N TYR A 604 29.80 -2.37 -27.17
CA TYR A 604 29.52 -1.16 -27.94
C TYR A 604 29.58 0.12 -27.09
N GLY A 605 29.81 -0.01 -25.77
CA GLY A 605 29.87 1.11 -24.84
C GLY A 605 28.53 1.85 -24.69
N VAL A 606 27.40 1.19 -24.99
CA VAL A 606 26.05 1.78 -24.89
C VAL A 606 25.76 2.19 -23.44
N VAL A 607 26.09 1.35 -22.48
CA VAL A 607 25.90 1.60 -21.04
C VAL A 607 26.83 2.70 -20.55
N GLN A 608 28.09 2.65 -21.00
CA GLN A 608 29.14 3.55 -20.54
C GLN A 608 28.85 5.02 -20.87
N ARG A 609 28.09 5.27 -21.95
CA ARG A 609 27.64 6.63 -22.34
C ARG A 609 26.67 7.26 -21.34
N ASP A 610 25.93 6.47 -20.57
CA ASP A 610 24.97 6.96 -19.59
C ASP A 610 25.54 7.04 -18.15
N ILE A 611 26.78 6.59 -17.92
CA ILE A 611 27.47 6.69 -16.62
C ILE A 611 27.40 8.10 -16.03
N PRO A 612 27.66 9.20 -16.77
CA PRO A 612 27.60 10.54 -16.21
C PRO A 612 26.22 10.88 -15.65
N LYS A 613 25.15 10.52 -16.39
CA LYS A 613 23.76 10.78 -16.01
C LYS A 613 23.35 9.97 -14.78
N ILE A 614 23.77 8.69 -14.73
CA ILE A 614 23.50 7.81 -13.60
C ILE A 614 24.17 8.34 -12.33
N LEU A 615 25.47 8.66 -12.39
CA LEU A 615 26.21 9.18 -11.24
C LEU A 615 25.69 10.54 -10.80
N GLU A 616 25.35 11.44 -11.73
CA GLU A 616 24.77 12.74 -11.42
C GLU A 616 23.44 12.60 -10.67
N ALA A 617 22.53 11.74 -11.14
CA ALA A 617 21.25 11.51 -10.47
C ALA A 617 21.45 10.93 -9.05
N MET A 618 22.33 9.94 -8.91
CA MET A 618 22.63 9.31 -7.62
C MET A 618 23.28 10.28 -6.62
N LEU A 619 24.26 11.07 -7.05
CA LEU A 619 24.96 12.04 -6.20
C LEU A 619 24.07 13.23 -5.83
N SER A 620 23.19 13.67 -6.73
CA SER A 620 22.23 14.75 -6.45
C SER A 620 21.23 14.34 -5.37
N PHE A 621 20.70 13.12 -5.46
CA PHE A 621 19.79 12.60 -4.44
C PHE A 621 20.54 12.36 -3.11
N LEU A 622 21.72 11.73 -3.14
CA LEU A 622 22.54 11.55 -1.94
C LEU A 622 22.84 12.88 -1.24
N SER A 623 23.17 13.94 -1.98
CA SER A 623 23.40 15.28 -1.41
C SER A 623 22.18 15.78 -0.64
N ALA A 624 20.99 15.70 -1.23
CA ALA A 624 19.79 16.14 -0.55
C ALA A 624 19.50 15.32 0.73
N ILE A 625 19.81 14.02 0.72
CA ILE A 625 19.68 13.15 1.91
C ILE A 625 20.64 13.61 3.01
N GLU A 626 21.91 13.83 2.68
CA GLU A 626 22.93 14.29 3.64
C GLU A 626 22.61 15.69 4.19
N ASP A 627 22.16 16.62 3.33
CA ASP A 627 21.70 17.95 3.74
C ASP A 627 20.57 17.83 4.77
N TYR A 628 19.61 16.91 4.55
CA TYR A 628 18.53 16.68 5.51
C TYR A 628 19.01 16.01 6.81
N GLN A 629 20.00 15.12 6.74
CA GLN A 629 20.61 14.54 7.93
C GLN A 629 21.30 15.60 8.78
N ILE A 630 21.97 16.58 8.16
CA ILE A 630 22.58 17.71 8.87
C ILE A 630 21.51 18.55 9.58
N GLU A 631 20.41 18.89 8.89
CA GLU A 631 19.26 19.60 9.48
C GLU A 631 18.69 18.86 10.70
N LEU A 632 18.53 17.53 10.63
CA LEU A 632 18.03 16.73 11.74
C LEU A 632 19.02 16.60 12.90
N ASN A 633 20.31 16.51 12.60
CA ASN A 633 21.35 16.45 13.62
C ASN A 633 21.46 17.76 14.41
N ALA A 634 21.19 18.91 13.76
CA ALA A 634 21.12 20.20 14.43
C ALA A 634 19.97 20.30 15.46
N LEU A 635 18.94 19.46 15.35
CA LEU A 635 17.82 19.39 16.30
C LEU A 635 18.09 18.45 17.48
N ARG A 636 19.23 17.74 17.50
CA ARG A 636 19.53 16.74 18.53
C ARG A 636 19.78 17.43 19.89
N PRO A 637 19.07 17.05 20.97
CA PRO A 637 19.34 17.57 22.30
C PRO A 637 20.71 17.09 22.83
N PRO A 638 21.33 17.82 23.77
CA PRO A 638 22.61 17.45 24.37
C PRO A 638 22.54 16.08 25.08
N PRO A 639 23.70 15.43 25.31
CA PRO A 639 23.77 14.14 25.96
C PRO A 639 23.21 14.19 27.41
N PRO A 640 22.68 13.08 27.94
CA PRO A 640 22.03 13.04 29.26
C PRO A 640 22.93 13.49 30.42
N GLU A 641 24.25 13.38 30.25
CA GLU A 641 25.28 13.77 31.22
C GLU A 641 25.30 15.28 31.47
N GLU A 642 24.88 16.09 30.49
CA GLU A 642 24.80 17.56 30.57
C GLU A 642 23.41 18.05 31.04
N GLU A 643 22.54 17.15 31.50
CA GLU A 643 21.14 17.44 31.87
C GLU A 643 20.91 17.49 33.39
N GLU A 644 21.94 17.82 34.17
CA GLU A 644 21.81 18.07 35.61
C GLU A 644 20.94 19.32 35.86
N GLY A 645 19.83 19.14 36.59
CA GLY A 645 18.91 20.22 36.95
C GLY A 645 17.61 20.33 36.12
N LEU A 646 17.44 19.54 35.06
CA LEU A 646 16.17 19.50 34.31
C LEU A 646 15.06 18.73 35.04
N SER A 647 13.81 19.17 34.87
CA SER A 647 12.65 18.47 35.40
C SER A 647 12.49 17.09 34.74
N ASP A 648 11.99 16.09 35.47
CA ASP A 648 11.70 14.75 34.94
C ASP A 648 10.83 14.78 33.67
N LYS A 649 9.90 15.76 33.58
CA LYS A 649 9.05 15.96 32.41
C LYS A 649 9.85 16.42 31.19
N GLU A 650 10.81 17.31 31.37
CA GLU A 650 11.67 17.83 30.30
C GLU A 650 12.65 16.76 29.82
N ARG A 651 13.21 15.98 30.76
CA ARG A 651 14.05 14.80 30.46
C ARG A 651 13.28 13.79 29.60
N MET A 652 12.04 13.49 29.96
CA MET A 652 11.20 12.59 29.16
C MET A 652 10.90 13.15 27.77
N GLN A 653 10.65 14.46 27.63
CA GLN A 653 10.41 15.09 26.32
C GLN A 653 11.64 15.02 25.42
N ARG A 654 12.83 15.31 25.97
CA ARG A 654 14.10 15.20 25.24
C ARG A 654 14.39 13.77 24.85
N GLU A 655 14.14 12.80 25.72
CA GLU A 655 14.32 11.38 25.39
C GLU A 655 13.39 10.95 24.25
N VAL A 656 12.13 11.36 24.28
CA VAL A 656 11.22 11.07 23.19
C VAL A 656 11.67 11.74 21.88
N LEU A 657 12.20 12.97 21.94
CA LEU A 657 12.79 13.63 20.77
C LEU A 657 14.00 12.86 20.24
N ARG A 658 14.90 12.36 21.10
CA ARG A 658 16.04 11.51 20.71
C ARG A 658 15.57 10.26 19.97
N ILE A 659 14.56 9.56 20.50
CA ILE A 659 14.00 8.36 19.87
C ILE A 659 13.40 8.69 18.48
N GLU A 660 12.69 9.81 18.35
CA GLU A 660 12.10 10.24 17.08
C GLU A 660 13.18 10.63 16.05
N LEU A 661 14.22 11.33 16.48
CA LEU A 661 15.37 11.70 15.64
C LEU A 661 16.20 10.48 15.24
N ALA A 662 16.37 9.52 16.13
CA ALA A 662 17.06 8.26 15.82
C ALA A 662 16.32 7.49 14.72
N LYS A 663 14.99 7.34 14.82
CA LYS A 663 14.16 6.70 13.80
C LYS A 663 14.19 7.44 12.47
N ALA A 664 14.14 8.77 12.50
CA ALA A 664 14.27 9.61 11.32
C ALA A 664 15.64 9.44 10.63
N SER A 665 16.71 9.42 11.42
CA SER A 665 18.08 9.22 10.95
C SER A 665 18.27 7.82 10.37
N GLU A 666 17.72 6.78 10.99
CA GLU A 666 17.71 5.40 10.47
C GLU A 666 17.04 5.33 9.09
N ALA A 667 15.87 5.96 8.93
CA ALA A 667 15.16 5.97 7.65
C ALA A 667 15.95 6.64 6.52
N LEU A 668 16.63 7.76 6.79
CA LEU A 668 17.50 8.45 5.84
C LEU A 668 18.80 7.68 5.59
N GLY A 669 19.40 7.15 6.65
CA GLY A 669 20.63 6.36 6.60
C GLY A 669 20.47 5.13 5.72
N TYR A 670 19.37 4.40 5.87
CA TYR A 670 19.07 3.24 5.04
C TYR A 670 19.12 3.52 3.53
N LEU A 671 18.51 4.63 3.09
CA LEU A 671 18.56 5.03 1.67
C LEU A 671 19.93 5.62 1.29
N GLY A 672 20.49 6.47 2.15
CA GLY A 672 21.79 7.12 1.94
C GLY A 672 22.94 6.12 1.78
N ASP A 673 22.97 5.06 2.60
CA ASP A 673 23.95 3.99 2.52
C ASP A 673 23.81 3.20 1.22
N GLY A 674 22.58 2.98 0.74
CA GLY A 674 22.35 2.39 -0.57
C GLY A 674 22.92 3.21 -1.72
N PHE A 675 22.71 4.53 -1.71
CA PHE A 675 23.33 5.44 -2.68
C PHE A 675 24.86 5.40 -2.60
N LYS A 676 25.43 5.52 -1.39
CA LYS A 676 26.89 5.47 -1.17
C LYS A 676 27.48 4.16 -1.69
N ASN A 677 26.86 3.03 -1.37
CA ASN A 677 27.30 1.71 -1.83
C ASN A 677 27.24 1.57 -3.36
N GLY A 678 26.14 2.04 -3.99
CA GLY A 678 25.99 2.02 -5.44
C GLY A 678 27.03 2.90 -6.16
N ILE A 679 27.24 4.13 -5.66
CA ILE A 679 28.25 5.07 -6.20
C ILE A 679 29.66 4.49 -6.02
N ALA A 680 30.01 4.06 -4.81
CA ALA A 680 31.31 3.48 -4.51
C ALA A 680 31.62 2.26 -5.40
N ARG A 681 30.60 1.45 -5.73
CA ARG A 681 30.77 0.32 -6.65
C ARG A 681 31.16 0.75 -8.05
N VAL A 682 30.47 1.76 -8.60
CA VAL A 682 30.81 2.32 -9.92
C VAL A 682 32.20 2.96 -9.90
N VAL A 683 32.52 3.72 -8.85
CA VAL A 683 33.84 4.36 -8.68
C VAL A 683 34.96 3.32 -8.58
N ARG A 684 34.79 2.25 -7.81
CA ARG A 684 35.79 1.16 -7.74
C ARG A 684 35.99 0.45 -9.07
N THR A 685 34.92 0.31 -9.86
CA THR A 685 34.97 -0.42 -11.14
C THR A 685 35.59 0.42 -12.26
N PHE A 686 35.23 1.70 -12.36
CA PHE A 686 35.71 2.57 -13.43
C PHE A 686 36.94 3.40 -13.03
N GLY A 687 37.11 3.75 -11.75
CA GLY A 687 38.31 4.37 -11.18
C GLY A 687 38.87 5.52 -12.03
N GLY A 688 40.14 5.39 -12.45
CA GLY A 688 40.82 6.36 -13.31
C GLY A 688 40.19 6.57 -14.70
N LYS A 689 39.32 5.65 -15.15
CA LYS A 689 38.54 5.83 -16.40
C LYS A 689 37.44 6.87 -16.25
N LEU A 690 37.08 7.26 -15.02
CA LEU A 690 36.10 8.31 -14.79
C LEU A 690 36.54 9.68 -15.31
N ASN A 691 37.86 9.92 -15.43
CA ASN A 691 38.42 11.14 -16.01
C ASN A 691 38.06 11.33 -17.49
N ALA A 692 37.64 10.26 -18.19
CA ALA A 692 37.17 10.35 -19.56
C ALA A 692 35.77 10.96 -19.68
N PHE A 693 35.01 11.02 -18.58
CA PHE A 693 33.67 11.57 -18.54
C PHE A 693 33.67 13.03 -18.07
N LYS A 694 32.75 13.82 -18.62
CA LYS A 694 32.52 15.20 -18.19
C LYS A 694 31.41 15.24 -17.15
N PHE A 695 31.70 15.82 -16.00
CA PHE A 695 30.74 16.01 -14.91
C PHE A 695 30.53 17.50 -14.64
N PRO A 696 29.32 17.92 -14.23
CA PRO A 696 29.10 19.25 -13.66
C PRO A 696 30.02 19.47 -12.44
N PRO A 697 30.51 20.71 -12.17
CA PRO A 697 31.48 20.97 -11.10
C PRO A 697 31.04 20.48 -9.72
N ARG A 698 29.76 20.66 -9.37
CA ARG A 698 29.20 20.19 -8.09
C ARG A 698 29.26 18.66 -7.97
N THR A 699 28.94 17.96 -9.04
CA THR A 699 28.98 16.49 -9.11
C THR A 699 30.42 15.99 -9.07
N ALA A 700 31.33 16.64 -9.82
CA ALA A 700 32.75 16.31 -9.84
C ALA A 700 33.40 16.43 -8.44
N ASN A 701 33.16 17.54 -7.74
CA ASN A 701 33.70 17.75 -6.39
C ASN A 701 33.24 16.68 -5.41
N LYS A 702 31.95 16.31 -5.45
CA LYS A 702 31.43 15.25 -4.57
C LYS A 702 31.94 13.87 -4.96
N LEU A 703 32.02 13.59 -6.26
CA LEU A 703 32.56 12.34 -6.79
C LEU A 703 34.04 12.17 -6.42
N GLN A 704 34.82 13.25 -6.39
CA GLN A 704 36.22 13.24 -6.01
C GLN A 704 36.42 12.63 -4.61
N GLY A 705 35.57 13.00 -3.63
CA GLY A 705 35.63 12.40 -2.30
C GLY A 705 35.44 10.87 -2.28
N PHE A 706 34.64 10.31 -3.21
CA PHE A 706 34.54 8.86 -3.37
C PHE A 706 35.75 8.25 -4.08
N VAL A 707 36.38 8.98 -4.99
CA VAL A 707 37.60 8.53 -5.67
C VAL A 707 38.75 8.48 -4.67
N ASP A 708 38.94 9.54 -3.89
CA ASP A 708 40.01 9.68 -2.90
C ASP A 708 39.91 8.63 -1.79
N TYR A 709 38.69 8.29 -1.35
CA TYR A 709 38.48 7.25 -0.33
C TYR A 709 38.77 5.82 -0.83
N ASN A 710 38.75 5.60 -2.15
CA ASN A 710 38.96 4.27 -2.74
C ASN A 710 40.37 4.10 -3.35
N GLN A 711 41.19 5.15 -3.35
CA GLN A 711 42.64 5.07 -3.59
C GLN A 711 43.33 4.65 -2.31
#